data_AF-A0A8C9RUI5-F1
#
_entry.id   AF-A0A8C9RUI5-F1
#
_cell.length_a   1.000
_cell.length_b   1.000
_cell.length_c   1.000
_cell.angle_alpha   90.00
_cell.angle_beta   90.00
_cell.angle_gamma   90.00
#
_symmetry.space_group_name_H-M   'P 1'
#
loop_
_entity.id
_entity.type
_entity.pdbx_description
1 polymer ?
#
loop_
_entity_poly.entity_id
_entity_poly.type
_entity_poly.pdbx_seq_one_letter_code
_entity_poly.pdbx_strand_id
1 'polypeptide(L)'
;MIDFLFYSSHVSENFYPFGPNNGDTVNPAVDDGSSSVILLNETFQFFGSDHNQLYVNNNGFLTFDQAVSSSYPSMFRSGYDIIAPLWSNWNNAKSGVISYRQVTSGGDLQQATSDINQYFPQLNFTATWVFIATWDNVAFYNMDTDTSFQVVLISDGNQSFVLMNFGRISSVISYLEAGFVTADSMIYFNMLEYSSYTDLTFSSNVNEKGRWVFQTNINYVKGPFLPFGTNNGDTQQYLPSYYYRYYYYYYTYYSVTGTLGFPFFGGKYYQLYIYPKGYLTFPWSVYATPVQFPIYSRNNYIAPFWMLADYIQSAVVSYRQVTSGSVLEQATSDILKYFPELNFTATWVFIVTWNWMEYYPTMGNNTIFQVVLVSDGHLSFIMMNYGNLAPKTQSVQVGYDTFNSTNYFSMPESFQSNITTLSFTSNVNVTGRWVFRTDSCPNNCLLQENFYPFGPNNGDTVNPAADDESSSVILLNETFQFFGSVHNQLYVNNYGFLTFDQPVSSSYSSMFGSGYDTIAPLWSYWNTTKSGVISYRQVTSGSDLQQATSDINQYFPQLNFTATWVFIATWDSVAYGNMDTETSFQVVLISNGNFSFVLLNYGRISSVISNMQAGFVTADSMIYFSILDQISYTDLTFSSNIND
;
A
#
# COMPACT_ATOMS: atom_id res chain seq x y z
N MET A 1 11.33 -71.51 -0.68
CA MET A 1 9.93 -71.31 -1.11
C MET A 1 9.16 -70.92 0.13
N ILE A 2 9.05 -69.63 0.39
CA ILE A 2 8.31 -69.05 1.51
C ILE A 2 7.50 -67.93 0.90
N ASP A 3 6.19 -68.13 0.83
CA ASP A 3 5.20 -67.14 0.42
C ASP A 3 5.16 -66.00 1.44
N PHE A 4 5.28 -64.78 0.95
CA PHE A 4 4.75 -63.59 1.62
C PHE A 4 3.67 -62.98 0.73
N LEU A 5 2.46 -63.54 0.85
CA LEU A 5 1.22 -62.88 0.47
C LEU A 5 0.82 -61.93 1.60
N PHE A 6 1.15 -60.65 1.46
CA PHE A 6 0.41 -59.55 2.08
C PHE A 6 0.50 -58.31 1.18
N TYR A 7 -0.28 -58.30 0.09
CA TYR A 7 -0.78 -57.05 -0.47
C TYR A 7 -2.22 -56.92 0.04
N SER A 8 -2.36 -56.24 1.18
CA SER A 8 -3.65 -55.73 1.62
C SER A 8 -4.02 -54.57 0.69
N SER A 9 -4.86 -54.85 -0.31
CA SER A 9 -5.72 -53.84 -0.90
C SER A 9 -6.60 -53.30 0.23
N HIS A 10 -6.52 -52.01 0.57
CA HIS A 10 -7.58 -51.17 1.17
C HIS A 10 -6.97 -49.86 1.69
N VAL A 11 -7.07 -48.79 0.88
CA VAL A 11 -6.97 -47.40 1.35
C VAL A 11 -8.20 -46.60 0.88
N SER A 12 -9.23 -47.27 0.34
CA SER A 12 -10.49 -46.64 -0.11
C SER A 12 -11.58 -46.61 0.98
N GLU A 13 -11.24 -46.87 2.25
CA GLU A 13 -12.25 -47.08 3.30
C GLU A 13 -13.12 -45.83 3.57
N ASN A 14 -12.63 -44.63 3.19
CA ASN A 14 -13.29 -43.37 3.47
C ASN A 14 -13.97 -42.73 2.24
N PHE A 15 -13.98 -43.37 1.07
CA PHE A 15 -14.64 -42.79 -0.11
C PHE A 15 -16.12 -43.10 -0.08
N TYR A 16 -16.93 -42.12 -0.45
CA TYR A 16 -18.30 -42.39 -0.86
C TYR A 16 -18.27 -43.32 -2.09
N PRO A 17 -19.23 -44.25 -2.25
CA PRO A 17 -19.28 -45.13 -3.42
C PRO A 17 -19.12 -44.32 -4.71
N PHE A 18 -18.43 -44.82 -5.74
CA PHE A 18 -18.17 -44.04 -6.95
C PHE A 18 -18.02 -44.94 -8.18
N GLY A 19 -17.98 -44.31 -9.35
CA GLY A 19 -17.83 -44.94 -10.65
C GLY A 19 -19.16 -45.35 -11.30
N PRO A 20 -19.13 -45.82 -12.56
CA PRO A 20 -20.32 -46.07 -13.36
C PRO A 20 -21.32 -47.06 -12.73
N ASN A 21 -20.83 -48.02 -11.96
CA ASN A 21 -21.67 -49.00 -11.25
C ASN A 21 -22.51 -48.38 -10.12
N ASN A 22 -22.14 -47.18 -9.66
CA ASN A 22 -22.89 -46.39 -8.69
C ASN A 22 -23.72 -45.28 -9.35
N GLY A 23 -23.83 -45.29 -10.69
CA GLY A 23 -24.61 -44.32 -11.44
C GLY A 23 -23.87 -43.04 -11.81
N ASP A 24 -22.53 -43.00 -11.65
CA ASP A 24 -21.76 -41.81 -11.99
C ASP A 24 -21.69 -41.56 -13.50
N THR A 25 -21.72 -40.27 -13.84
CA THR A 25 -21.32 -39.80 -15.17
C THR A 25 -19.80 -39.74 -15.25
N VAL A 26 -19.22 -40.28 -16.31
CA VAL A 26 -17.77 -40.27 -16.54
C VAL A 26 -17.38 -39.04 -17.34
N ASN A 27 -16.36 -38.33 -16.89
CA ASN A 27 -15.79 -37.20 -17.61
C ASN A 27 -15.03 -37.67 -18.87
N PRO A 28 -14.95 -36.85 -19.93
CA PRO A 28 -14.16 -37.19 -21.10
C PRO A 28 -12.71 -37.50 -20.75
N ALA A 29 -12.17 -38.57 -21.36
CA ALA A 29 -10.77 -38.97 -21.22
C ALA A 29 -9.88 -38.12 -22.15
N VAL A 30 -9.58 -36.89 -21.74
CA VAL A 30 -8.81 -35.90 -22.50
C VAL A 30 -7.88 -35.12 -21.56
N ASP A 31 -6.69 -34.80 -22.05
CA ASP A 31 -5.71 -34.00 -21.31
C ASP A 31 -6.21 -32.57 -21.12
N ASP A 32 -6.02 -32.00 -19.91
CA ASP A 32 -6.50 -30.67 -19.52
C ASP A 32 -8.02 -30.42 -19.74
N GLY A 33 -8.81 -31.50 -19.77
CA GLY A 33 -10.26 -31.44 -20.02
C GLY A 33 -11.12 -30.96 -18.85
N SER A 34 -12.41 -30.79 -19.12
CA SER A 34 -13.43 -30.55 -18.11
C SER A 34 -14.77 -31.15 -18.53
N SER A 35 -15.71 -31.26 -17.60
CA SER A 35 -17.09 -31.63 -17.87
C SER A 35 -17.79 -30.55 -18.70
N SER A 36 -18.95 -30.90 -19.28
CA SER A 36 -19.96 -29.88 -19.61
C SER A 36 -20.48 -29.21 -18.34
N VAL A 37 -21.25 -28.12 -18.48
CA VAL A 37 -21.92 -27.50 -17.32
C VAL A 37 -22.81 -28.52 -16.62
N ILE A 38 -22.67 -28.58 -15.29
CA ILE A 38 -23.50 -29.43 -14.44
C ILE A 38 -24.40 -28.51 -13.64
N LEU A 39 -25.71 -28.52 -13.95
CA LEU A 39 -26.70 -27.77 -13.18
C LEU A 39 -26.96 -28.48 -11.85
N LEU A 40 -26.89 -27.75 -10.74
CA LEU A 40 -27.10 -28.31 -9.41
C LEU A 40 -28.60 -28.47 -9.14
N ASN A 41 -28.98 -29.60 -8.54
CA ASN A 41 -30.35 -29.83 -8.09
C ASN A 41 -30.75 -28.92 -6.90
N GLU A 42 -29.77 -28.41 -6.16
CA GLU A 42 -29.94 -27.45 -5.07
C GLU A 42 -28.83 -26.39 -5.14
N THR A 43 -29.12 -25.18 -4.64
CA THR A 43 -28.13 -24.11 -4.52
C THR A 43 -27.06 -24.50 -3.50
N PHE A 44 -25.80 -24.41 -3.90
CA PHE A 44 -24.66 -24.62 -3.01
C PHE A 44 -24.08 -23.28 -2.58
N GLN A 45 -24.00 -23.04 -1.27
CA GLN A 45 -23.42 -21.82 -0.73
C GLN A 45 -21.92 -21.98 -0.50
N PHE A 46 -21.15 -21.10 -1.13
CA PHE A 46 -19.70 -21.06 -0.99
C PHE A 46 -19.27 -19.65 -0.58
N PHE A 47 -19.07 -19.47 0.73
CA PHE A 47 -18.55 -18.27 1.38
C PHE A 47 -19.26 -16.96 1.00
N GLY A 48 -20.59 -17.00 1.00
CA GLY A 48 -21.44 -15.84 0.67
C GLY A 48 -21.86 -15.76 -0.79
N SER A 49 -21.31 -16.61 -1.66
CA SER A 49 -21.77 -16.80 -3.04
C SER A 49 -22.74 -17.98 -3.15
N ASP A 50 -23.83 -17.78 -3.88
CA ASP A 50 -24.79 -18.83 -4.23
C ASP A 50 -24.45 -19.41 -5.61
N HIS A 51 -24.20 -20.72 -5.70
CA HIS A 51 -23.93 -21.39 -6.96
C HIS A 51 -25.03 -22.39 -7.32
N ASN A 52 -25.44 -22.36 -8.59
CA ASN A 52 -26.46 -23.25 -9.15
C ASN A 52 -25.92 -24.15 -10.27
N GLN A 53 -24.62 -24.08 -10.53
CA GLN A 53 -23.94 -24.90 -11.52
C GLN A 53 -22.49 -25.13 -11.09
N LEU A 54 -21.85 -26.16 -11.63
CA LEU A 54 -20.40 -26.36 -11.51
C LEU A 54 -19.82 -27.10 -12.72
N TYR A 55 -18.48 -27.18 -12.74
CA TYR A 55 -17.69 -27.96 -13.69
C TYR A 55 -16.68 -28.82 -12.94
N VAL A 56 -16.54 -30.08 -13.36
CA VAL A 56 -15.51 -31.00 -12.85
C VAL A 56 -14.31 -30.97 -13.80
N ASN A 57 -13.16 -30.50 -13.33
CA ASN A 57 -11.96 -30.42 -14.14
C ASN A 57 -11.12 -31.70 -14.08
N ASN A 58 -10.53 -32.09 -15.20
CA ASN A 58 -9.70 -33.29 -15.26
C ASN A 58 -8.44 -33.15 -14.38
N ASN A 59 -7.94 -31.93 -14.20
CA ASN A 59 -6.79 -31.59 -13.38
C ASN A 59 -7.08 -31.46 -11.87
N GLY A 60 -8.23 -31.94 -11.38
CA GLY A 60 -8.40 -32.20 -9.94
C GLY A 60 -9.07 -31.08 -9.14
N PHE A 61 -9.84 -30.22 -9.82
CA PHE A 61 -10.54 -29.11 -9.19
C PHE A 61 -11.96 -28.90 -9.75
N LEU A 62 -12.78 -28.17 -8.99
CA LEU A 62 -14.10 -27.70 -9.37
C LEU A 62 -14.09 -26.19 -9.57
N THR A 63 -14.93 -25.72 -10.49
CA THR A 63 -15.22 -24.29 -10.71
C THR A 63 -16.74 -24.12 -10.86
N PHE A 64 -17.26 -22.94 -10.55
CA PHE A 64 -18.71 -22.71 -10.57
C PHE A 64 -19.18 -21.89 -11.78
N ASP A 65 -18.36 -20.99 -12.32
CA ASP A 65 -18.83 -20.07 -13.37
C ASP A 65 -18.58 -20.59 -14.79
N GLN A 66 -17.43 -21.21 -15.03
CA GLN A 66 -17.04 -21.72 -16.35
C GLN A 66 -16.01 -22.84 -16.28
N ALA A 67 -15.90 -23.63 -17.34
CA ALA A 67 -14.82 -24.59 -17.52
C ALA A 67 -13.47 -23.87 -17.73
N VAL A 68 -12.45 -24.26 -16.97
CA VAL A 68 -11.10 -23.68 -17.02
C VAL A 68 -10.10 -24.73 -17.53
N SER A 69 -9.35 -24.43 -18.59
CA SER A 69 -8.28 -25.30 -19.08
C SER A 69 -6.94 -24.78 -18.54
N SER A 70 -6.33 -25.48 -17.58
CA SER A 70 -5.00 -25.13 -17.06
C SER A 70 -4.24 -26.35 -16.56
N SER A 71 -3.06 -26.58 -17.14
CA SER A 71 -2.16 -27.69 -16.84
C SER A 71 -1.28 -27.48 -15.60
N TYR A 72 -1.25 -26.25 -15.06
CA TYR A 72 -0.49 -25.92 -13.87
C TYR A 72 -1.39 -25.35 -12.78
N PRO A 73 -1.19 -25.77 -11.51
CA PRO A 73 -1.89 -25.17 -10.40
C PRO A 73 -1.63 -23.68 -10.30
N SER A 74 -2.72 -22.94 -10.13
CA SER A 74 -2.71 -21.49 -9.97
C SER A 74 -3.95 -21.02 -9.22
N MET A 75 -4.42 -21.84 -8.26
CA MET A 75 -5.65 -21.64 -7.50
C MET A 75 -5.77 -20.18 -7.03
N PHE A 76 -4.71 -19.66 -6.40
CA PHE A 76 -4.69 -18.32 -5.81
C PHE A 76 -4.63 -17.15 -6.81
N ARG A 77 -4.45 -17.41 -8.11
CA ARG A 77 -4.37 -16.40 -9.19
C ARG A 77 -5.49 -16.53 -10.21
N SER A 78 -6.44 -17.42 -9.96
CA SER A 78 -7.42 -17.85 -10.96
C SER A 78 -8.58 -16.86 -11.17
N GLY A 79 -8.99 -16.17 -10.11
CA GLY A 79 -10.18 -15.31 -10.11
C GLY A 79 -11.50 -16.04 -10.18
N TYR A 80 -11.51 -17.34 -9.86
CA TYR A 80 -12.72 -18.15 -9.76
C TYR A 80 -12.89 -18.67 -8.34
N ASP A 81 -14.15 -18.93 -7.97
CA ASP A 81 -14.44 -19.80 -6.84
C ASP A 81 -13.98 -21.23 -7.22
N ILE A 82 -12.97 -21.74 -6.51
CA ILE A 82 -12.34 -23.04 -6.80
C ILE A 82 -12.34 -23.91 -5.54
N ILE A 83 -12.72 -25.17 -5.73
CA ILE A 83 -12.49 -26.25 -4.75
C ILE A 83 -11.59 -27.27 -5.43
N ALA A 84 -10.34 -27.40 -4.99
CA ALA A 84 -9.43 -28.41 -5.51
C ALA A 84 -9.02 -29.39 -4.42
N PRO A 85 -9.65 -30.58 -4.32
CA PRO A 85 -9.11 -31.62 -3.45
C PRO A 85 -7.64 -31.90 -3.77
N LEU A 86 -7.27 -31.93 -5.06
CA LEU A 86 -5.88 -32.16 -5.47
C LEU A 86 -5.63 -31.67 -6.91
N TRP A 87 -5.23 -30.41 -7.09
CA TRP A 87 -4.89 -29.85 -8.40
C TRP A 87 -3.47 -30.22 -8.81
N SER A 88 -3.33 -30.95 -9.91
CA SER A 88 -2.07 -31.14 -10.64
C SER A 88 -2.32 -31.38 -12.12
N ASN A 89 -1.28 -31.69 -12.90
CA ASN A 89 -1.40 -32.08 -14.31
C ASN A 89 -1.86 -33.54 -14.42
N TRP A 90 -3.14 -33.79 -14.20
CA TRP A 90 -3.73 -35.14 -14.24
C TRP A 90 -4.22 -35.46 -15.65
N ASN A 91 -3.80 -36.61 -16.18
CA ASN A 91 -4.12 -37.01 -17.54
C ASN A 91 -4.93 -38.31 -17.55
N ASN A 92 -6.25 -38.18 -17.55
CA ASN A 92 -7.16 -39.33 -17.63
C ASN A 92 -7.28 -39.93 -19.05
N ALA A 93 -6.70 -39.28 -20.09
CA ALA A 93 -6.56 -39.89 -21.42
C ALA A 93 -5.53 -41.03 -21.41
N LYS A 94 -4.59 -40.99 -20.47
CA LYS A 94 -3.59 -42.04 -20.26
C LYS A 94 -4.11 -43.16 -19.35
N SER A 95 -4.53 -42.83 -18.12
CA SER A 95 -5.10 -43.80 -17.19
C SER A 95 -5.98 -43.15 -16.14
N GLY A 96 -6.84 -43.96 -15.52
CA GLY A 96 -7.75 -43.55 -14.46
C GLY A 96 -9.10 -43.09 -14.98
N VAL A 97 -10.04 -42.91 -14.07
CA VAL A 97 -11.41 -42.50 -14.37
C VAL A 97 -11.77 -41.32 -13.49
N ILE A 98 -12.37 -40.30 -14.11
CA ILE A 98 -12.92 -39.15 -13.41
C ILE A 98 -14.43 -39.27 -13.54
N SER A 99 -15.14 -39.36 -12.42
CA SER A 99 -16.59 -39.56 -12.44
C SER A 99 -17.28 -38.74 -11.37
N TYR A 100 -18.54 -38.38 -11.62
CA TYR A 100 -19.33 -37.59 -10.69
C TYR A 100 -20.81 -37.94 -10.71
N ARG A 101 -21.52 -37.64 -9.61
CA ARG A 101 -22.99 -37.71 -9.52
C ARG A 101 -23.55 -36.70 -8.52
N GLN A 102 -24.84 -36.43 -8.63
CA GLN A 102 -25.61 -35.76 -7.58
C GLN A 102 -26.61 -36.73 -6.97
N VAL A 103 -26.88 -36.60 -5.68
CA VAL A 103 -27.75 -37.48 -4.91
C VAL A 103 -28.69 -36.64 -4.06
N THR A 104 -29.99 -36.95 -4.12
CA THR A 104 -31.04 -36.30 -3.32
C THR A 104 -31.86 -37.30 -2.48
N SER A 105 -31.50 -38.59 -2.52
CA SER A 105 -32.11 -39.65 -1.69
C SER A 105 -31.21 -40.89 -1.63
N GLY A 106 -31.43 -41.77 -0.65
CA GLY A 106 -30.73 -43.04 -0.53
C GLY A 106 -29.55 -43.03 0.45
N GLY A 107 -28.69 -44.06 0.35
CA GLY A 107 -27.64 -44.34 1.33
C GLY A 107 -26.56 -43.26 1.43
N ASP A 108 -26.13 -42.67 0.31
CA ASP A 108 -25.10 -41.63 0.31
C ASP A 108 -25.57 -40.36 1.04
N LEU A 109 -26.85 -40.00 0.90
CA LEU A 109 -27.45 -38.85 1.58
C LEU A 109 -27.52 -39.08 3.10
N GLN A 110 -27.84 -40.31 3.51
CA GLN A 110 -27.83 -40.71 4.93
C GLN A 110 -26.42 -40.72 5.51
N GLN A 111 -25.43 -41.20 4.74
CA GLN A 111 -24.03 -41.15 5.14
C GLN A 111 -23.55 -39.71 5.32
N ALA A 112 -23.85 -38.80 4.37
CA ALA A 112 -23.50 -37.39 4.48
C ALA A 112 -24.14 -36.71 5.69
N THR A 113 -25.40 -37.05 5.98
CA THR A 113 -26.08 -36.58 7.19
C THR A 113 -25.38 -37.09 8.45
N SER A 114 -24.99 -38.37 8.49
CA SER A 114 -24.29 -38.97 9.63
C SER A 114 -22.91 -38.33 9.83
N ASP A 115 -22.14 -38.17 8.75
CA ASP A 115 -20.80 -37.60 8.75
C ASP A 115 -20.82 -36.17 9.30
N ILE A 116 -21.67 -35.29 8.76
CA ILE A 116 -21.75 -33.90 9.22
C ILE A 116 -22.22 -33.82 10.68
N ASN A 117 -23.21 -34.62 11.10
CA ASN A 117 -23.63 -34.62 12.50
C ASN A 117 -22.59 -35.23 13.46
N GLN A 118 -21.72 -36.12 12.97
CA GLN A 118 -20.60 -36.64 13.75
C GLN A 118 -19.54 -35.54 13.96
N TYR A 119 -19.20 -34.79 12.91
CA TYR A 119 -18.12 -33.79 12.96
C TYR A 119 -18.60 -32.44 13.53
N PHE A 120 -19.87 -32.11 13.35
CA PHE A 120 -20.50 -30.85 13.78
C PHE A 120 -21.81 -31.12 14.56
N PRO A 121 -21.75 -31.78 15.72
CA PRO A 121 -22.94 -32.24 16.45
C PRO A 121 -23.87 -31.11 16.91
N GLN A 122 -23.38 -29.87 16.96
CA GLN A 122 -24.15 -28.69 17.36
C GLN A 122 -25.04 -28.11 16.25
N LEU A 123 -24.90 -28.53 15.00
CA LEU A 123 -25.56 -27.87 13.85
C LEU A 123 -26.94 -28.43 13.49
N ASN A 124 -27.35 -29.57 14.07
CA ASN A 124 -28.61 -30.26 13.73
C ASN A 124 -28.84 -30.34 12.22
N PHE A 125 -27.96 -31.07 11.53
CA PHE A 125 -27.91 -31.08 10.06
C PHE A 125 -28.70 -32.25 9.47
N THR A 126 -29.31 -32.07 8.29
CA THR A 126 -29.89 -33.16 7.51
C THR A 126 -29.68 -32.89 6.03
N ALA A 127 -28.81 -33.66 5.38
CA ALA A 127 -28.50 -33.45 3.97
C ALA A 127 -29.75 -33.65 3.11
N THR A 128 -30.02 -32.69 2.23
CA THR A 128 -31.04 -32.78 1.16
C THR A 128 -30.37 -33.03 -0.18
N TRP A 129 -29.10 -32.65 -0.31
CA TRP A 129 -28.33 -32.81 -1.53
C TRP A 129 -26.85 -33.12 -1.27
N VAL A 130 -26.29 -34.00 -2.10
CA VAL A 130 -24.88 -34.36 -2.11
C VAL A 130 -24.37 -34.43 -3.56
N PHE A 131 -23.23 -33.81 -3.83
CA PHE A 131 -22.47 -33.98 -5.07
C PHE A 131 -21.16 -34.72 -4.78
N ILE A 132 -20.86 -35.76 -5.54
CA ILE A 132 -19.64 -36.56 -5.39
C ILE A 132 -18.87 -36.48 -6.70
N ALA A 133 -17.59 -36.11 -6.65
CA ALA A 133 -16.66 -36.24 -7.76
C ALA A 133 -15.39 -36.96 -7.32
N THR A 134 -14.98 -37.98 -8.09
CA THR A 134 -13.84 -38.83 -7.79
C THR A 134 -12.88 -38.85 -8.97
N TRP A 135 -11.59 -38.66 -8.68
CA TRP A 135 -10.48 -38.95 -9.58
C TRP A 135 -9.88 -40.26 -9.09
N ASP A 136 -10.07 -41.34 -9.85
CA ASP A 136 -9.64 -42.68 -9.47
C ASP A 136 -8.49 -43.16 -10.35
N ASN A 137 -7.35 -43.48 -9.73
CA ASN A 137 -6.17 -44.06 -10.35
C ASN A 137 -5.66 -43.24 -11.55
N VAL A 138 -5.67 -41.91 -11.43
CA VAL A 138 -5.34 -40.96 -12.50
C VAL A 138 -3.83 -40.89 -12.75
N ALA A 139 -3.42 -40.85 -14.02
CA ALA A 139 -2.02 -40.64 -14.38
C ALA A 139 -1.60 -39.18 -14.13
N PHE A 140 -0.37 -38.97 -13.69
CA PHE A 140 0.24 -37.64 -13.60
C PHE A 140 1.05 -37.41 -14.88
N TYR A 141 0.63 -36.46 -15.71
CA TYR A 141 1.19 -36.19 -17.04
C TYR A 141 1.30 -37.46 -17.89
N ASN A 142 2.50 -38.02 -18.02
CA ASN A 142 2.78 -39.24 -18.78
C ASN A 142 3.28 -40.40 -17.89
N MET A 143 2.99 -40.38 -16.59
CA MET A 143 3.38 -41.42 -15.65
C MET A 143 2.14 -42.07 -15.05
N ASP A 144 2.09 -43.40 -15.10
CA ASP A 144 1.05 -44.15 -14.41
C ASP A 144 1.23 -43.93 -12.90
N THR A 145 0.14 -43.63 -12.22
CA THR A 145 0.12 -43.50 -10.77
C THR A 145 -1.03 -44.29 -10.18
N ASP A 146 -0.95 -44.54 -8.88
CA ASP A 146 -2.04 -45.12 -8.09
C ASP A 146 -2.76 -44.05 -7.27
N THR A 147 -2.83 -42.82 -7.80
CA THR A 147 -3.42 -41.69 -7.09
C THR A 147 -4.93 -41.66 -7.24
N SER A 148 -5.65 -41.71 -6.11
CA SER A 148 -7.10 -41.51 -6.05
C SER A 148 -7.50 -40.50 -4.98
N PHE A 149 -8.42 -39.61 -5.30
CA PHE A 149 -8.97 -38.59 -4.40
C PHE A 149 -10.42 -38.24 -4.77
N GLN A 150 -11.17 -37.73 -3.81
CA GLN A 150 -12.60 -37.44 -3.97
C GLN A 150 -12.97 -36.13 -3.28
N VAL A 151 -13.86 -35.36 -3.89
CA VAL A 151 -14.54 -34.22 -3.26
C VAL A 151 -16.03 -34.51 -3.17
N VAL A 152 -16.63 -34.12 -2.05
CA VAL A 152 -18.05 -34.26 -1.77
C VAL A 152 -18.59 -32.90 -1.32
N LEU A 153 -19.55 -32.33 -2.06
CA LEU A 153 -20.28 -31.14 -1.65
C LEU A 153 -21.60 -31.58 -1.00
N ILE A 154 -21.94 -31.05 0.15
CA ILE A 154 -23.11 -31.47 0.94
C ILE A 154 -23.92 -30.23 1.30
N SER A 155 -25.24 -30.27 1.11
CA SER A 155 -26.13 -29.16 1.44
C SER A 155 -27.43 -29.65 2.09
N ASP A 156 -28.01 -28.83 2.98
CA ASP A 156 -29.41 -28.93 3.44
C ASP A 156 -30.31 -27.80 2.88
N GLY A 157 -29.77 -27.00 1.94
CA GLY A 157 -30.40 -25.80 1.39
C GLY A 157 -30.08 -24.50 2.15
N ASN A 158 -29.50 -24.57 3.35
CA ASN A 158 -29.08 -23.42 4.16
C ASN A 158 -27.62 -23.55 4.65
N GLN A 159 -27.20 -24.76 4.99
CA GLN A 159 -25.87 -25.14 5.41
C GLN A 159 -25.19 -25.91 4.30
N SER A 160 -23.92 -25.56 4.03
CA SER A 160 -23.14 -26.17 2.96
C SER A 160 -21.77 -26.57 3.49
N PHE A 161 -21.30 -27.72 3.03
CA PHE A 161 -20.03 -28.31 3.44
C PHE A 161 -19.26 -28.84 2.24
N VAL A 162 -17.94 -28.78 2.34
CA VAL A 162 -17.00 -29.43 1.43
C VAL A 162 -16.25 -30.49 2.20
N LEU A 163 -16.26 -31.71 1.69
CA LEU A 163 -15.52 -32.84 2.21
C LEU A 163 -14.54 -33.32 1.16
N MET A 164 -13.29 -33.56 1.54
CA MET A 164 -12.22 -34.05 0.67
C MET A 164 -11.67 -35.35 1.26
N ASN A 165 -11.68 -36.42 0.45
CA ASN A 165 -11.14 -37.73 0.81
C ASN A 165 -9.91 -38.04 -0.04
N PHE A 166 -8.86 -38.54 0.60
CA PHE A 166 -7.61 -38.91 -0.04
C PHE A 166 -7.37 -40.41 0.11
N GLY A 167 -7.24 -41.08 -1.02
CA GLY A 167 -6.79 -42.46 -1.09
C GLY A 167 -5.27 -42.49 -1.11
N ARG A 168 -4.71 -43.46 -1.82
CA ARG A 168 -3.26 -43.49 -2.06
C ARG A 168 -2.88 -42.28 -2.93
N ILE A 169 -1.77 -41.63 -2.60
CA ILE A 169 -1.20 -40.52 -3.37
C ILE A 169 0.23 -40.91 -3.74
N SER A 170 0.54 -40.89 -5.04
CA SER A 170 1.84 -41.32 -5.54
C SER A 170 2.95 -40.30 -5.24
N SER A 171 4.17 -40.77 -4.97
CA SER A 171 5.32 -39.90 -4.66
C SER A 171 5.95 -39.22 -5.89
N VAL A 172 5.46 -39.51 -7.11
CA VAL A 172 6.03 -38.98 -8.38
C VAL A 172 5.35 -37.69 -8.86
N ILE A 173 4.35 -37.20 -8.12
CA ILE A 173 3.58 -36.00 -8.46
C ILE A 173 4.43 -34.75 -8.22
N SER A 174 4.30 -33.75 -9.08
CA SER A 174 4.92 -32.43 -8.91
C SER A 174 3.95 -31.33 -9.30
N TYR A 175 4.18 -30.10 -8.83
CA TYR A 175 3.28 -28.95 -9.02
C TYR A 175 1.86 -29.29 -8.58
N LEU A 176 1.65 -29.21 -7.26
CA LEU A 176 0.43 -29.65 -6.61
C LEU A 176 -0.13 -28.53 -5.74
N GLU A 177 -1.43 -28.31 -5.78
CA GLU A 177 -2.17 -27.49 -4.82
C GLU A 177 -3.37 -28.29 -4.30
N ALA A 178 -3.75 -28.10 -3.03
CA ALA A 178 -4.91 -28.77 -2.45
C ALA A 178 -5.61 -27.80 -1.47
N GLY A 179 -6.94 -27.75 -1.53
CA GLY A 179 -7.78 -26.87 -0.73
C GLY A 179 -8.83 -26.11 -1.55
N PHE A 180 -9.08 -24.85 -1.22
CA PHE A 180 -10.10 -24.04 -1.90
C PHE A 180 -9.77 -22.56 -1.85
N VAL A 181 -10.37 -21.76 -2.73
CA VAL A 181 -10.25 -20.29 -2.77
C VAL A 181 -11.53 -19.66 -3.32
N THR A 182 -11.87 -18.47 -2.84
CA THR A 182 -12.94 -17.65 -3.42
C THR A 182 -12.44 -16.79 -4.58
N ALA A 183 -13.30 -16.37 -5.51
CA ALA A 183 -12.94 -15.62 -6.72
C ALA A 183 -12.22 -14.29 -6.45
N ASP A 184 -12.53 -13.66 -5.31
CA ASP A 184 -11.86 -12.46 -4.80
C ASP A 184 -10.50 -12.76 -4.11
N SER A 185 -10.09 -14.02 -4.06
CA SER A 185 -8.91 -14.56 -3.34
C SER A 185 -8.90 -14.27 -1.83
N MET A 186 -10.05 -13.91 -1.26
CA MET A 186 -10.12 -13.41 0.11
C MET A 186 -10.38 -14.50 1.17
N ILE A 187 -11.07 -15.59 0.82
CA ILE A 187 -11.16 -16.81 1.64
C ILE A 187 -10.47 -17.91 0.88
N TYR A 188 -9.53 -18.59 1.54
CA TYR A 188 -8.87 -19.75 0.98
C TYR A 188 -8.42 -20.68 2.09
N PHE A 189 -8.11 -21.92 1.71
CA PHE A 189 -7.43 -22.88 2.54
C PHE A 189 -6.43 -23.64 1.66
N ASN A 190 -5.20 -23.82 2.14
CA ASN A 190 -4.17 -24.59 1.45
C ASN A 190 -3.73 -25.76 2.35
N MET A 191 -4.07 -26.97 1.95
CA MET A 191 -3.81 -28.18 2.74
C MET A 191 -2.33 -28.55 2.80
N LEU A 192 -1.57 -28.17 1.76
CA LEU A 192 -0.15 -28.47 1.65
C LEU A 192 0.72 -27.59 2.56
N GLU A 193 0.16 -26.56 3.17
CA GLU A 193 0.80 -25.79 4.25
C GLU A 193 0.92 -26.59 5.55
N TYR A 194 0.01 -27.55 5.76
CA TYR A 194 -0.11 -28.30 7.01
C TYR A 194 0.31 -29.77 6.88
N SER A 195 0.56 -30.26 5.67
CA SER A 195 0.93 -31.66 5.42
C SER A 195 1.71 -31.82 4.11
N SER A 196 2.68 -32.74 4.08
CA SER A 196 3.26 -33.19 2.80
C SER A 196 2.16 -33.81 1.95
N TYR A 197 2.25 -33.72 0.62
CA TYR A 197 1.27 -34.33 -0.27
C TYR A 197 1.14 -35.85 -0.09
N THR A 198 2.22 -36.52 0.32
CA THR A 198 2.20 -37.95 0.70
C THR A 198 1.45 -38.19 2.01
N ASP A 199 1.39 -37.18 2.89
CA ASP A 199 0.75 -37.23 4.20
C ASP A 199 -0.74 -36.94 4.13
N LEU A 200 -1.27 -36.39 3.03
CA LEU A 200 -2.70 -36.15 2.84
C LEU A 200 -3.54 -37.43 2.98
N THR A 201 -2.96 -38.59 2.69
CA THR A 201 -3.57 -39.91 2.94
C THR A 201 -3.84 -40.17 4.43
N PHE A 202 -3.13 -39.48 5.32
CA PHE A 202 -3.14 -39.72 6.77
C PHE A 202 -3.58 -38.50 7.58
N SER A 203 -3.51 -37.29 7.02
CA SER A 203 -3.89 -36.04 7.69
C SER A 203 -5.41 -35.84 7.71
N SER A 204 -5.89 -35.06 8.67
CA SER A 204 -7.32 -34.79 8.86
C SER A 204 -7.55 -33.61 9.80
N ASN A 205 -8.63 -32.86 9.58
CA ASN A 205 -9.17 -31.90 10.56
C ASN A 205 -10.37 -32.44 11.36
N VAL A 206 -10.86 -33.64 11.04
CA VAL A 206 -12.00 -34.30 11.71
C VAL A 206 -11.61 -35.62 12.39
N ASN A 207 -10.31 -35.87 12.52
CA ASN A 207 -9.75 -37.08 13.13
C ASN A 207 -10.11 -38.39 12.40
N GLU A 208 -10.38 -38.32 11.09
CA GLU A 208 -10.59 -39.45 10.20
C GLU A 208 -9.52 -39.44 9.12
N LYS A 209 -8.67 -40.47 9.05
CA LYS A 209 -7.47 -40.47 8.20
C LYS A 209 -7.80 -40.15 6.74
N GLY A 210 -7.10 -39.17 6.18
CA GLY A 210 -7.27 -38.76 4.79
C GLY A 210 -8.59 -38.07 4.50
N ARG A 211 -9.30 -37.58 5.53
CA ARG A 211 -10.56 -36.86 5.37
C ARG A 211 -10.48 -35.47 5.96
N TRP A 212 -10.92 -34.50 5.17
CA TRP A 212 -11.01 -33.09 5.56
C TRP A 212 -12.40 -32.54 5.30
N VAL A 213 -12.95 -31.77 6.24
CA VAL A 213 -14.33 -31.25 6.15
C VAL A 213 -14.38 -29.78 6.53
N PHE A 214 -15.03 -28.96 5.71
CA PHE A 214 -15.15 -27.52 5.89
C PHE A 214 -16.60 -27.10 5.74
N GLN A 215 -17.12 -26.33 6.68
CA GLN A 215 -18.40 -25.64 6.50
C GLN A 215 -18.17 -24.38 5.64
N THR A 216 -18.91 -24.25 4.53
CA THR A 216 -18.68 -23.19 3.53
C THR A 216 -19.79 -22.16 3.44
N ASN A 217 -20.95 -22.35 4.09
CA ASN A 217 -22.00 -21.33 4.15
C ASN A 217 -21.75 -20.21 5.19
N ILE A 218 -20.54 -20.15 5.76
CA ILE A 218 -20.20 -19.15 6.78
C ILE A 218 -19.85 -17.83 6.09
N ASN A 219 -20.57 -16.75 6.42
CA ASN A 219 -20.15 -15.39 6.11
C ASN A 219 -18.94 -15.03 6.98
N TYR A 220 -17.73 -15.38 6.51
CA TYR A 220 -16.51 -14.91 7.13
C TYR A 220 -16.49 -13.39 7.00
N VAL A 221 -16.58 -12.66 8.11
CA VAL A 221 -16.46 -11.19 8.10
C VAL A 221 -15.00 -10.87 7.78
N LYS A 222 -14.70 -10.72 6.48
CA LYS A 222 -13.38 -10.46 5.91
C LYS A 222 -12.78 -9.11 6.35
N GLY A 223 -13.27 -8.45 7.39
CA GLY A 223 -12.90 -7.05 7.66
C GLY A 223 -13.41 -6.11 6.55
N PRO A 224 -13.37 -4.79 6.77
CA PRO A 224 -13.97 -3.81 5.89
C PRO A 224 -13.01 -3.40 4.75
N PHE A 225 -12.53 -4.36 3.95
CA PHE A 225 -11.55 -4.08 2.89
C PHE A 225 -12.18 -3.50 1.62
N LEU A 226 -11.48 -2.59 0.95
CA LEU A 226 -11.73 -2.30 -0.47
C LEU A 226 -11.17 -3.45 -1.33
N PRO A 227 -11.73 -3.73 -2.53
CA PRO A 227 -11.24 -4.80 -3.39
C PRO A 227 -9.74 -4.69 -3.66
N PHE A 228 -9.00 -5.79 -3.62
CA PHE A 228 -7.56 -5.83 -3.87
C PHE A 228 -7.15 -7.13 -4.57
N GLY A 229 -5.88 -7.26 -4.94
CA GLY A 229 -5.33 -8.41 -5.65
C GLY A 229 -5.31 -8.26 -7.18
N THR A 230 -4.69 -9.21 -7.87
CA THR A 230 -4.42 -9.13 -9.32
C THR A 230 -5.68 -8.97 -10.17
N ASN A 231 -6.80 -9.60 -9.76
CA ASN A 231 -8.08 -9.48 -10.48
C ASN A 231 -8.66 -8.08 -10.44
N ASN A 232 -8.24 -7.29 -9.45
CA ASN A 232 -8.62 -5.89 -9.31
C ASN A 232 -7.52 -4.93 -9.83
N GLY A 233 -6.52 -5.45 -10.56
CA GLY A 233 -5.45 -4.66 -11.19
C GLY A 233 -4.26 -4.33 -10.27
N ASP A 234 -4.13 -4.98 -9.12
CA ASP A 234 -3.03 -4.70 -8.19
C ASP A 234 -1.70 -5.26 -8.68
N THR A 235 -0.64 -4.49 -8.42
CA THR A 235 0.72 -5.02 -8.43
C THR A 235 0.93 -5.84 -7.16
N GLN A 236 1.32 -7.10 -7.30
CA GLN A 236 1.64 -7.98 -6.18
C GLN A 236 3.14 -8.17 -6.03
N GLN A 237 3.59 -8.19 -4.78
CA GLN A 237 4.97 -8.44 -4.40
C GLN A 237 5.01 -9.59 -3.41
N TYR A 238 5.89 -10.56 -3.67
CA TYR A 238 6.08 -11.76 -2.85
C TYR A 238 7.40 -11.66 -2.13
N LEU A 239 7.42 -11.97 -0.83
CA LEU A 239 8.67 -12.17 -0.12
C LEU A 239 9.20 -13.59 -0.38
N PRO A 240 10.45 -13.77 -0.86
CA PRO A 240 10.97 -15.09 -1.17
C PRO A 240 11.09 -15.94 0.10
N SER A 241 10.49 -17.13 0.07
CA SER A 241 10.65 -18.14 1.11
C SER A 241 12.09 -18.67 1.07
N TYR A 242 12.86 -18.34 2.11
CA TYR A 242 13.94 -19.20 2.59
C TYR A 242 15.09 -19.48 1.58
N TYR A 243 15.98 -18.53 1.25
CA TYR A 243 17.37 -18.89 0.83
C TYR A 243 18.43 -17.78 0.70
N TYR A 244 18.30 -16.57 1.27
CA TYR A 244 19.41 -15.60 1.26
C TYR A 244 19.63 -14.94 2.62
N ARG A 245 20.08 -15.77 3.58
CA ARG A 245 20.87 -15.31 4.72
C ARG A 245 22.21 -14.81 4.18
N TYR A 246 22.63 -13.65 4.69
CA TYR A 246 23.88 -12.94 4.43
C TYR A 246 23.81 -11.82 3.35
N TYR A 247 23.70 -10.60 3.88
CA TYR A 247 24.24 -9.32 3.39
C TYR A 247 23.38 -8.24 2.69
N TYR A 248 22.10 -8.41 2.33
CA TYR A 248 21.42 -7.33 1.55
C TYR A 248 19.96 -6.95 1.84
N TYR A 249 19.29 -7.47 2.87
CA TYR A 249 17.82 -7.28 3.02
C TYR A 249 17.35 -6.20 4.00
N TYR A 250 18.20 -5.22 4.37
CA TYR A 250 17.80 -4.20 5.34
C TYR A 250 16.77 -3.18 4.81
N TYR A 251 16.51 -3.13 3.49
CA TYR A 251 15.75 -2.02 2.87
C TYR A 251 14.85 -2.42 1.68
N THR A 252 14.20 -3.59 1.67
CA THR A 252 13.23 -3.87 0.59
C THR A 252 12.00 -2.99 0.77
N TYR A 253 11.86 -2.00 -0.10
CA TYR A 253 10.71 -1.12 -0.21
C TYR A 253 10.29 -0.99 -1.67
N TYR A 254 9.04 -0.61 -1.90
CA TYR A 254 8.51 -0.32 -3.24
C TYR A 254 8.12 1.15 -3.30
N SER A 255 8.67 1.90 -4.25
CA SER A 255 8.33 3.31 -4.43
C SER A 255 7.26 3.50 -5.49
N VAL A 256 6.20 4.24 -5.17
CA VAL A 256 5.22 4.72 -6.14
C VAL A 256 5.32 6.23 -6.21
N THR A 257 5.38 6.78 -7.43
CA THR A 257 5.34 8.23 -7.66
C THR A 257 4.05 8.58 -8.38
N GLY A 258 3.19 9.38 -7.72
CA GLY A 258 1.92 9.85 -8.28
C GLY A 258 2.00 11.31 -8.74
N THR A 259 1.04 11.76 -9.55
CA THR A 259 0.98 13.15 -10.06
C THR A 259 0.09 14.08 -9.24
N LEU A 260 -0.84 13.54 -8.43
CA LEU A 260 -1.84 14.33 -7.70
C LEU A 260 -1.41 14.69 -6.27
N GLY A 261 -0.38 14.03 -5.72
CA GLY A 261 0.14 14.25 -4.38
C GLY A 261 -0.86 13.92 -3.27
N PHE A 262 -0.41 13.31 -2.19
CA PHE A 262 -1.24 13.01 -1.02
C PHE A 262 -1.00 14.07 0.07
N PRO A 263 -2.00 14.91 0.41
CA PRO A 263 -1.90 15.81 1.56
C PRO A 263 -1.73 15.02 2.86
N PHE A 264 -0.76 15.36 3.70
CA PHE A 264 -0.49 14.70 4.97
C PHE A 264 0.15 15.67 5.97
N PHE A 265 -0.65 16.18 6.91
CA PHE A 265 -0.34 17.07 8.03
C PHE A 265 0.49 18.30 7.66
N GLY A 266 -0.09 19.18 6.83
CA GLY A 266 0.62 20.36 6.31
C GLY A 266 1.70 20.03 5.28
N GLY A 267 1.77 18.76 4.88
CA GLY A 267 2.55 18.14 3.82
C GLY A 267 1.70 17.79 2.58
N LYS A 268 2.32 17.61 1.42
CA LYS A 268 1.75 17.08 0.17
C LYS A 268 2.85 16.29 -0.54
N TYR A 269 2.65 14.97 -0.61
CA TYR A 269 3.71 14.03 -0.96
C TYR A 269 3.38 13.26 -2.23
N TYR A 270 4.35 13.20 -3.13
CA TYR A 270 4.19 12.57 -4.45
C TYR A 270 4.82 11.20 -4.53
N GLN A 271 5.71 10.87 -3.57
CA GLN A 271 6.40 9.61 -3.48
C GLN A 271 5.99 8.86 -2.22
N LEU A 272 5.70 7.58 -2.37
CA LEU A 272 5.28 6.66 -1.30
C LEU A 272 6.16 5.42 -1.34
N TYR A 273 6.69 5.04 -0.19
CA TYR A 273 7.50 3.85 0.00
C TYR A 273 6.72 2.81 0.80
N ILE A 274 6.44 1.66 0.19
CA ILE A 274 5.72 0.54 0.81
C ILE A 274 6.73 -0.45 1.38
N TYR A 275 6.64 -0.74 2.67
CA TYR A 275 7.47 -1.74 3.32
C TYR A 275 6.67 -3.03 3.57
N PRO A 276 7.24 -4.21 3.26
CA PRO A 276 6.60 -5.50 3.56
C PRO A 276 6.30 -5.68 5.05
N LYS A 277 6.96 -4.92 5.94
CA LYS A 277 6.79 -4.97 7.40
C LYS A 277 5.50 -4.30 7.91
N GLY A 278 4.58 -3.92 7.03
CA GLY A 278 3.27 -3.36 7.40
C GLY A 278 3.27 -1.84 7.66
N TYR A 279 4.15 -1.08 7.01
CA TYR A 279 4.18 0.37 7.10
C TYR A 279 4.55 1.06 5.78
N LEU A 280 4.21 2.34 5.67
CA LEU A 280 4.51 3.25 4.57
C LEU A 280 5.32 4.45 5.06
N THR A 281 6.14 5.03 4.19
CA THR A 281 6.80 6.33 4.41
C THR A 281 6.78 7.20 3.16
N PHE A 282 6.99 8.52 3.33
CA PHE A 282 7.01 9.48 2.22
C PHE A 282 8.44 9.85 1.76
N PRO A 283 9.42 9.98 2.67
CA PRO A 283 10.85 9.80 2.34
C PRO A 283 11.32 8.36 2.64
N TRP A 284 12.52 7.99 2.17
CA TRP A 284 13.14 6.70 2.53
C TRP A 284 13.42 6.62 4.04
N SER A 285 13.06 5.49 4.66
CA SER A 285 13.25 5.22 6.09
C SER A 285 14.28 4.13 6.38
N VAL A 286 14.89 4.23 7.58
CA VAL A 286 16.05 3.45 8.04
C VAL A 286 15.70 2.41 9.12
N TYR A 287 14.50 2.45 9.73
CA TYR A 287 14.19 1.55 10.86
C TYR A 287 13.77 0.13 10.44
N ALA A 288 14.50 -0.86 10.94
CA ALA A 288 14.23 -2.27 10.68
C ALA A 288 13.18 -2.89 11.61
N THR A 289 12.90 -2.27 12.76
CA THR A 289 12.04 -2.81 13.84
C THR A 289 10.97 -1.81 14.26
N PRO A 290 9.77 -2.24 14.69
CA PRO A 290 8.73 -1.34 15.19
C PRO A 290 9.24 -0.48 16.35
N VAL A 291 8.97 0.82 16.25
CA VAL A 291 9.27 1.81 17.30
C VAL A 291 7.98 2.42 17.77
N GLN A 292 7.90 2.76 19.05
CA GLN A 292 6.72 3.39 19.63
C GLN A 292 6.60 4.84 19.15
N PHE A 293 5.40 5.24 18.73
CA PHE A 293 5.09 6.65 18.45
C PHE A 293 4.78 7.40 19.75
N PRO A 294 5.26 8.64 19.94
CA PRO A 294 6.01 9.46 18.97
C PRO A 294 7.50 9.05 18.83
N ILE A 295 8.01 9.04 17.61
CA ILE A 295 9.37 8.63 17.24
C ILE A 295 10.36 9.80 17.15
N TYR A 296 9.88 11.04 16.99
CA TYR A 296 10.69 12.26 16.81
C TYR A 296 11.76 12.14 15.71
N SER A 297 11.40 11.51 14.58
CA SER A 297 12.34 11.28 13.48
C SER A 297 12.09 12.21 12.29
N ARG A 298 13.01 12.20 11.32
CA ARG A 298 12.92 13.01 10.10
C ARG A 298 11.97 12.46 9.03
N ASN A 299 11.24 11.39 9.34
CA ASN A 299 10.39 10.70 8.37
C ASN A 299 8.93 10.71 8.83
N ASN A 300 8.04 10.75 7.85
CA ASN A 300 6.62 10.51 8.04
C ASN A 300 6.32 9.02 7.91
N TYR A 301 5.53 8.47 8.83
CA TYR A 301 5.14 7.07 8.91
C TYR A 301 3.62 6.93 8.88
N ILE A 302 3.16 5.95 8.10
CA ILE A 302 1.82 5.39 8.23
C ILE A 302 1.99 3.89 8.49
N ALA A 303 1.71 3.46 9.71
CA ALA A 303 1.90 2.10 10.17
C ALA A 303 0.52 1.47 10.44
N PRO A 304 -0.20 0.96 9.41
CA PRO A 304 -1.43 0.21 9.66
C PRO A 304 -1.16 -1.02 10.51
N PHE A 305 0.00 -1.67 10.38
CA PHE A 305 0.39 -2.78 11.24
C PHE A 305 1.90 -3.06 11.18
N TRP A 306 2.71 -2.14 11.73
CA TRP A 306 4.17 -2.26 11.67
C TRP A 306 4.66 -3.36 12.60
N MET A 307 5.17 -4.44 12.01
CA MET A 307 5.64 -5.63 12.73
C MET A 307 7.14 -5.87 12.59
N LEU A 308 7.70 -6.58 13.57
CA LEU A 308 9.03 -7.17 13.47
C LEU A 308 8.94 -8.38 12.54
N ALA A 309 9.84 -8.45 11.56
CA ALA A 309 9.63 -9.20 10.33
C ALA A 309 10.84 -10.06 9.98
N ASP A 310 11.52 -10.61 10.99
CA ASP A 310 12.76 -11.37 10.75
C ASP A 310 12.49 -12.68 9.99
N TYR A 311 11.23 -13.12 9.90
CA TYR A 311 10.84 -14.39 9.30
C TYR A 311 9.43 -14.40 8.70
N ILE A 312 9.07 -13.39 7.91
CA ILE A 312 7.79 -13.44 7.19
C ILE A 312 7.87 -14.51 6.10
N GLN A 313 7.05 -15.55 6.22
CA GLN A 313 6.86 -16.56 5.18
C GLN A 313 5.58 -16.23 4.42
N SER A 314 5.58 -16.43 3.10
CA SER A 314 4.38 -16.37 2.25
C SER A 314 3.66 -15.02 2.12
N ALA A 315 4.16 -13.94 2.71
CA ALA A 315 3.50 -12.64 2.61
C ALA A 315 3.42 -12.11 1.19
N VAL A 316 2.24 -11.58 0.89
CA VAL A 316 1.94 -10.87 -0.33
C VAL A 316 1.55 -9.44 0.02
N VAL A 317 2.15 -8.50 -0.70
CA VAL A 317 1.79 -7.08 -0.64
C VAL A 317 1.17 -6.72 -1.97
N SER A 318 -0.12 -6.42 -1.95
CA SER A 318 -0.89 -5.98 -3.13
C SER A 318 -1.08 -4.46 -3.05
N TYR A 319 -0.79 -3.73 -4.12
CA TYR A 319 -1.05 -2.29 -4.15
C TYR A 319 -1.48 -1.78 -5.52
N ARG A 320 -2.29 -0.72 -5.51
CA ARG A 320 -2.63 0.05 -6.72
C ARG A 320 -3.01 1.49 -6.41
N GLN A 321 -2.89 2.31 -7.44
CA GLN A 321 -3.52 3.62 -7.52
C GLN A 321 -4.81 3.54 -8.34
N VAL A 322 -5.86 4.24 -7.89
CA VAL A 322 -7.15 4.36 -8.55
C VAL A 322 -7.51 5.83 -8.70
N THR A 323 -7.89 6.22 -9.91
CA THR A 323 -8.31 7.60 -10.24
C THR A 323 -9.67 7.67 -10.94
N SER A 324 -10.35 6.53 -11.11
CA SER A 324 -11.70 6.43 -11.69
C SER A 324 -12.37 5.10 -11.30
N GLY A 325 -13.69 5.01 -11.47
CA GLY A 325 -14.48 3.79 -11.29
C GLY A 325 -15.06 3.60 -9.89
N SER A 326 -15.69 2.44 -9.66
CA SER A 326 -16.51 2.15 -8.48
C SER A 326 -15.77 2.25 -7.15
N VAL A 327 -14.46 1.98 -7.12
CA VAL A 327 -13.64 2.10 -5.92
C VAL A 327 -13.52 3.55 -5.46
N LEU A 328 -13.45 4.50 -6.41
CA LEU A 328 -13.41 5.94 -6.14
C LEU A 328 -14.75 6.42 -5.57
N GLU A 329 -15.85 5.92 -6.13
CA GLU A 329 -17.23 6.19 -5.68
C GLU A 329 -17.46 5.62 -4.27
N GLN A 330 -17.03 4.38 -4.02
CA GLN A 330 -17.10 3.75 -2.70
C GLN A 330 -16.30 4.53 -1.66
N ALA A 331 -15.07 4.92 -1.97
CA ALA A 331 -14.25 5.72 -1.05
C ALA A 331 -14.87 7.10 -0.76
N THR A 332 -15.47 7.73 -1.78
CA THR A 332 -16.22 8.99 -1.61
C THR A 332 -17.42 8.79 -0.70
N SER A 333 -18.23 7.76 -0.94
CA SER A 333 -19.39 7.44 -0.11
C SER A 333 -19.00 7.11 1.33
N ASP A 334 -17.90 6.38 1.52
CA ASP A 334 -17.41 6.04 2.85
C ASP A 334 -16.98 7.29 3.62
N ILE A 335 -16.20 8.19 3.00
CA ILE A 335 -15.80 9.45 3.66
C ILE A 335 -17.00 10.32 3.99
N LEU A 336 -17.93 10.52 3.06
CA LEU A 336 -19.14 11.34 3.30
C LEU A 336 -20.07 10.71 4.36
N LYS A 337 -20.03 9.39 4.54
CA LYS A 337 -20.75 8.71 5.62
C LYS A 337 -20.16 9.04 7.01
N TYR A 338 -18.83 9.15 7.10
CA TYR A 338 -18.14 9.40 8.38
C TYR A 338 -17.99 10.90 8.69
N PHE A 339 -17.93 11.73 7.65
CA PHE A 339 -17.74 13.19 7.71
C PHE A 339 -18.77 13.90 6.80
N PRO A 340 -20.08 13.84 7.13
CA PRO A 340 -21.17 14.35 6.29
C PRO A 340 -21.16 15.87 6.10
N GLU A 341 -20.42 16.60 6.92
CA GLU A 341 -20.25 18.05 6.83
C GLU A 341 -19.28 18.50 5.74
N LEU A 342 -18.50 17.58 5.17
CA LEU A 342 -17.48 17.90 4.18
C LEU A 342 -18.05 17.86 2.76
N ASN A 343 -17.62 18.82 1.93
CA ASN A 343 -17.80 18.72 0.49
C ASN A 343 -16.61 17.95 -0.09
N PHE A 344 -16.77 16.64 -0.28
CA PHE A 344 -15.69 15.74 -0.66
C PHE A 344 -16.05 14.90 -1.88
N THR A 345 -15.12 14.76 -2.82
CA THR A 345 -15.21 13.81 -3.94
C THR A 345 -13.81 13.29 -4.23
N ALA A 346 -13.56 12.01 -3.95
CA ALA A 346 -12.24 11.44 -4.15
C ALA A 346 -11.85 11.55 -5.62
N THR A 347 -10.63 12.04 -5.89
CA THR A 347 -10.01 12.06 -7.22
C THR A 347 -8.85 11.07 -7.30
N TRP A 348 -8.37 10.62 -6.14
CA TRP A 348 -7.25 9.72 -6.00
C TRP A 348 -7.44 8.80 -4.79
N VAL A 349 -7.27 7.50 -5.02
CA VAL A 349 -7.28 6.46 -3.99
C VAL A 349 -6.06 5.58 -4.17
N PHE A 350 -5.32 5.31 -3.11
CA PHE A 350 -4.20 4.37 -3.10
C PHE A 350 -4.44 3.29 -2.07
N ILE A 351 -4.42 2.04 -2.52
CA ILE A 351 -4.73 0.87 -1.69
C ILE A 351 -3.45 0.06 -1.54
N VAL A 352 -3.12 -0.31 -0.30
CA VAL A 352 -2.07 -1.28 -0.01
C VAL A 352 -2.62 -2.31 0.95
N THR A 353 -2.53 -3.58 0.58
CA THR A 353 -2.99 -4.71 1.39
C THR A 353 -1.83 -5.66 1.65
N TRP A 354 -1.62 -5.99 2.92
CA TRP A 354 -0.70 -7.04 3.35
C TRP A 354 -1.54 -8.26 3.69
N ASN A 355 -1.39 -9.33 2.91
CA ASN A 355 -2.02 -10.62 3.16
C ASN A 355 -0.94 -11.69 3.42
N TRP A 356 -1.34 -12.74 4.14
CA TRP A 356 -0.51 -13.91 4.43
C TRP A 356 0.76 -13.56 5.21
N MET A 357 0.65 -12.58 6.11
CA MET A 357 1.74 -12.18 6.98
C MET A 357 1.91 -13.22 8.10
N GLU A 358 2.86 -14.15 7.93
CA GLU A 358 3.17 -15.19 8.93
C GLU A 358 4.40 -14.87 9.78
N TYR A 359 4.44 -15.40 11.01
CA TYR A 359 5.57 -15.29 11.93
C TYR A 359 6.29 -16.63 12.09
N TYR A 360 7.60 -16.59 12.33
CA TYR A 360 8.36 -17.76 12.79
C TYR A 360 8.44 -17.84 14.32
N PRO A 361 8.39 -19.06 14.91
CA PRO A 361 8.08 -20.33 14.25
C PRO A 361 6.60 -20.40 13.79
N THR A 362 6.38 -21.04 12.65
CA THR A 362 5.10 -21.12 11.93
C THR A 362 3.96 -21.60 12.83
N MET A 363 2.97 -20.74 13.06
CA MET A 363 1.78 -21.05 13.88
C MET A 363 0.45 -21.03 13.10
N GLY A 364 0.46 -21.07 11.76
CA GLY A 364 -0.76 -21.10 10.94
C GLY A 364 -1.61 -19.83 11.08
N ASN A 365 -0.97 -18.67 11.06
CA ASN A 365 -1.47 -17.42 11.61
C ASN A 365 -1.70 -16.39 10.49
N ASN A 366 -2.86 -16.46 9.85
CA ASN A 366 -3.23 -15.59 8.72
C ASN A 366 -3.51 -14.15 9.17
N THR A 367 -2.48 -13.29 9.19
CA THR A 367 -2.66 -11.85 9.42
C THR A 367 -2.96 -11.13 8.10
N ILE A 368 -4.06 -10.37 8.05
CA ILE A 368 -4.44 -9.53 6.92
C ILE A 368 -4.91 -8.14 7.39
N PHE A 369 -4.36 -7.11 6.74
CA PHE A 369 -4.73 -5.72 6.97
C PHE A 369 -4.48 -4.88 5.71
N GLN A 370 -5.14 -3.73 5.63
CA GLN A 370 -5.09 -2.83 4.49
C GLN A 370 -5.02 -1.39 4.97
N VAL A 371 -4.28 -0.57 4.22
CA VAL A 371 -4.36 0.88 4.32
C VAL A 371 -4.86 1.45 3.00
N VAL A 372 -5.76 2.42 3.10
CA VAL A 372 -6.31 3.17 1.98
C VAL A 372 -6.01 4.64 2.22
N LEU A 373 -5.29 5.27 1.29
CA LEU A 373 -5.10 6.71 1.24
C LEU A 373 -6.11 7.28 0.24
N VAL A 374 -6.93 8.24 0.67
CA VAL A 374 -8.00 8.83 -0.15
C VAL A 374 -7.82 10.34 -0.16
N SER A 375 -7.89 10.97 -1.34
CA SER A 375 -7.76 12.42 -1.48
C SER A 375 -8.61 12.96 -2.62
N ASP A 376 -9.09 14.20 -2.48
CA ASP A 376 -9.63 15.00 -3.59
C ASP A 376 -8.59 15.95 -4.20
N GLY A 377 -7.39 16.02 -3.61
CA GLY A 377 -6.31 16.94 -3.93
C GLY A 377 -6.03 17.98 -2.85
N HIS A 378 -7.01 18.21 -1.97
CA HIS A 378 -6.97 19.13 -0.83
C HIS A 378 -7.28 18.41 0.49
N LEU A 379 -8.45 17.78 0.60
CA LEU A 379 -8.84 16.95 1.74
C LEU A 379 -8.23 15.56 1.58
N SER A 380 -7.75 14.99 2.69
CA SER A 380 -7.11 13.69 2.66
C SER A 380 -7.41 12.85 3.90
N PHE A 381 -7.45 11.54 3.69
CA PHE A 381 -7.80 10.57 4.72
C PHE A 381 -6.95 9.31 4.61
N ILE A 382 -6.70 8.71 5.76
CA ILE A 382 -6.15 7.37 5.90
C ILE A 382 -7.24 6.47 6.47
N MET A 383 -7.56 5.38 5.79
CA MET A 383 -8.36 4.28 6.33
C MET A 383 -7.45 3.09 6.61
N MET A 384 -7.50 2.55 7.82
CA MET A 384 -6.85 1.30 8.21
C MET A 384 -7.94 0.26 8.43
N ASN A 385 -7.90 -0.82 7.65
CA ASN A 385 -8.87 -1.91 7.71
C ASN A 385 -8.16 -3.18 8.22
N TYR A 386 -8.84 -3.90 9.11
CA TYR A 386 -8.33 -5.11 9.77
C TYR A 386 -9.28 -6.28 9.52
N GLY A 387 -8.72 -7.40 9.06
CA GLY A 387 -9.41 -8.68 8.94
C GLY A 387 -8.94 -9.60 10.07
N ASN A 388 -8.57 -10.83 9.75
CA ASN A 388 -7.97 -11.70 10.76
C ASN A 388 -6.58 -11.19 11.15
N LEU A 389 -6.34 -11.04 12.46
CA LEU A 389 -5.04 -10.68 13.02
C LEU A 389 -4.57 -11.82 13.93
N ALA A 390 -3.39 -12.36 13.64
CA ALA A 390 -2.84 -13.47 14.40
C ALA A 390 -2.49 -13.08 15.85
N PRO A 391 -2.82 -13.94 16.85
CA PRO A 391 -2.37 -13.77 18.23
C PRO A 391 -0.85 -13.75 18.31
N LYS A 392 -0.31 -12.82 19.12
CA LYS A 392 1.06 -12.34 18.94
C LYS A 392 2.07 -12.83 19.99
N THR A 393 3.32 -13.02 19.56
CA THR A 393 4.53 -13.20 20.39
C THR A 393 5.57 -12.06 20.28
N GLN A 394 5.33 -11.00 19.48
CA GLN A 394 6.31 -9.95 19.16
C GLN A 394 5.76 -8.50 19.34
N SER A 395 6.57 -7.46 19.12
CA SER A 395 6.24 -6.01 19.20
C SER A 395 5.61 -5.44 17.91
N VAL A 396 4.48 -4.70 17.99
CA VAL A 396 3.78 -4.09 16.81
C VAL A 396 3.44 -2.66 17.16
N GLN A 397 3.65 -1.76 16.21
CA GLN A 397 3.19 -0.38 16.25
C GLN A 397 2.04 -0.19 15.25
N VAL A 398 0.95 0.46 15.68
CA VAL A 398 -0.17 0.85 14.81
C VAL A 398 -0.45 2.33 14.95
N GLY A 399 -0.57 3.04 13.84
CA GLY A 399 -0.92 4.46 13.80
C GLY A 399 -0.14 5.22 12.74
N TYR A 400 0.11 6.50 12.99
CA TYR A 400 0.92 7.35 12.11
C TYR A 400 1.77 8.32 12.92
N ASP A 401 2.84 8.83 12.32
CA ASP A 401 3.76 9.76 12.96
C ASP A 401 4.38 10.66 11.90
N THR A 402 4.41 11.97 12.13
CA THR A 402 4.96 12.93 11.18
C THR A 402 6.40 13.29 11.52
N PHE A 403 7.04 14.05 10.62
CA PHE A 403 8.34 14.67 10.88
C PHE A 403 8.37 15.33 12.27
N ASN A 404 9.40 14.99 13.06
CA ASN A 404 9.60 15.42 14.44
C ASN A 404 8.38 15.20 15.36
N SER A 405 7.49 14.28 14.99
CA SER A 405 6.25 13.98 15.69
C SER A 405 5.36 15.19 15.96
N THR A 406 5.37 16.18 15.05
CA THR A 406 4.49 17.35 15.15
C THR A 406 3.00 16.98 15.17
N ASN A 407 2.65 15.85 14.53
CA ASN A 407 1.40 15.11 14.74
C ASN A 407 1.71 13.62 14.75
N TYR A 408 1.06 12.91 15.65
CA TYR A 408 1.13 11.46 15.66
C TYR A 408 -0.14 10.90 16.27
N PHE A 409 -0.40 9.65 15.97
CA PHE A 409 -1.40 8.84 16.63
C PHE A 409 -0.84 7.44 16.82
N SER A 410 -1.01 6.89 18.01
CA SER A 410 -0.61 5.53 18.37
C SER A 410 -1.81 4.81 18.94
N MET A 411 -2.16 3.64 18.40
CA MET A 411 -3.22 2.83 18.98
C MET A 411 -2.84 2.42 20.41
N PRO A 412 -3.77 2.48 21.39
CA PRO A 412 -3.52 2.00 22.75
C PRO A 412 -3.05 0.54 22.81
N GLU A 413 -3.49 -0.28 21.87
CA GLU A 413 -3.11 -1.69 21.76
C GLU A 413 -1.71 -1.90 21.15
N SER A 414 -1.04 -0.83 20.70
CA SER A 414 0.35 -0.92 20.21
C SER A 414 1.25 -1.47 21.32
N PHE A 415 2.12 -2.42 20.95
CA PHE A 415 2.99 -3.18 21.86
C PHE A 415 2.24 -3.95 22.97
N GLN A 416 0.91 -4.13 22.85
CA GLN A 416 0.11 -4.93 23.77
C GLN A 416 -0.24 -6.30 23.18
N SER A 417 -0.59 -7.26 24.05
CA SER A 417 -0.98 -8.63 23.64
C SER A 417 -2.38 -8.70 23.00
N ASN A 418 -3.23 -7.71 23.25
CA ASN A 418 -4.60 -7.62 22.74
C ASN A 418 -4.71 -6.87 21.39
N ILE A 419 -3.60 -6.69 20.66
CA ILE A 419 -3.58 -6.02 19.35
C ILE A 419 -4.54 -6.63 18.31
N THR A 420 -4.88 -7.92 18.46
CA THR A 420 -5.85 -8.60 17.60
C THR A 420 -7.28 -8.05 17.71
N THR A 421 -7.58 -7.33 18.79
CA THR A 421 -8.88 -6.67 18.99
C THR A 421 -9.16 -5.59 17.95
N LEU A 422 -8.15 -5.09 17.23
CA LEU A 422 -8.33 -4.14 16.13
C LEU A 422 -9.25 -4.66 15.03
N SER A 423 -9.35 -5.98 14.86
CA SER A 423 -10.31 -6.64 13.97
C SER A 423 -11.77 -6.35 14.34
N PHE A 424 -12.03 -5.92 15.58
CA PHE A 424 -13.35 -5.72 16.17
C PHE A 424 -13.63 -4.29 16.64
N THR A 425 -12.62 -3.42 16.67
CA THR A 425 -12.76 -2.02 17.11
C THR A 425 -12.86 -1.07 15.92
N SER A 426 -13.32 0.17 16.19
CA SER A 426 -13.47 1.21 15.17
C SER A 426 -13.66 2.59 15.81
N ASN A 427 -13.21 3.64 15.13
CA ASN A 427 -13.59 5.03 15.44
C ASN A 427 -14.72 5.58 14.56
N VAL A 428 -15.18 4.82 13.56
CA VAL A 428 -16.23 5.21 12.60
C VAL A 428 -17.44 4.27 12.62
N ASN A 429 -17.54 3.42 13.65
CA ASN A 429 -18.61 2.44 13.83
C ASN A 429 -18.74 1.44 12.66
N VAL A 430 -17.60 1.07 12.06
CA VAL A 430 -17.48 -0.03 11.10
C VAL A 430 -16.42 -0.98 11.64
N THR A 431 -16.86 -2.16 12.10
CA THR A 431 -16.01 -3.17 12.72
C THR A 431 -14.73 -3.41 11.92
N GLY A 432 -13.57 -3.23 12.55
CA GLY A 432 -12.27 -3.42 11.90
C GLY A 432 -11.79 -2.23 11.07
N ARG A 433 -12.49 -1.09 11.04
CA ARG A 433 -12.10 0.12 10.29
C ARG A 433 -11.75 1.27 11.21
N TRP A 434 -10.62 1.90 10.94
CA TRP A 434 -10.20 3.15 11.54
C TRP A 434 -9.93 4.20 10.48
N VAL A 435 -10.45 5.41 10.63
CA VAL A 435 -10.31 6.49 9.63
C VAL A 435 -9.79 7.77 10.28
N PHE A 436 -8.77 8.37 9.67
CA PHE A 436 -8.14 9.60 10.15
C PHE A 436 -8.13 10.63 9.03
N ARG A 437 -8.56 11.85 9.33
CA ARG A 437 -8.38 13.00 8.45
C ARG A 437 -6.95 13.52 8.59
N THR A 438 -6.27 13.75 7.47
CA THR A 438 -4.84 14.02 7.43
C THR A 438 -4.46 15.27 6.64
N ASP A 439 -5.40 16.04 6.10
CA ASP A 439 -5.09 17.31 5.43
C ASP A 439 -4.86 18.46 6.42
N SER A 440 -5.59 18.45 7.53
CA SER A 440 -5.53 19.53 8.52
C SER A 440 -4.36 19.35 9.47
N CYS A 441 -3.80 20.48 9.91
CA CYS A 441 -2.67 20.53 10.84
C CYS A 441 -3.09 21.27 12.14
N PRO A 442 -3.60 20.56 13.15
CA PRO A 442 -4.16 21.18 14.36
C PRO A 442 -3.11 21.78 15.31
N ASN A 443 -1.86 21.32 15.23
CA ASN A 443 -0.78 21.67 16.16
C ASN A 443 0.24 22.67 15.59
N ASN A 444 -0.08 23.46 14.55
CA ASN A 444 0.90 24.34 13.90
C ASN A 444 2.19 23.60 13.45
N CYS A 445 1.98 22.40 12.93
CA CYS A 445 2.87 21.51 12.19
C CYS A 445 3.27 22.02 10.80
N LEU A 446 2.57 23.02 10.25
CA LEU A 446 3.17 23.90 9.27
C LEU A 446 4.32 24.55 10.02
N LEU A 447 5.55 24.35 9.57
CA LEU A 447 6.65 25.20 10.00
C LEU A 447 6.11 26.62 10.07
N GLN A 448 6.23 27.25 11.25
CA GLN A 448 6.01 28.68 11.31
C GLN A 448 7.08 29.25 10.39
N GLU A 449 6.69 29.51 9.13
CA GLU A 449 7.61 30.05 8.14
C GLU A 449 8.06 31.36 8.75
N ASN A 450 9.32 31.47 9.14
CA ASN A 450 9.92 32.68 9.72
C ASN A 450 10.07 33.76 8.64
N PHE A 451 9.04 33.91 7.82
CA PHE A 451 8.95 34.86 6.74
C PHE A 451 8.50 36.19 7.30
N TYR A 452 9.09 37.25 6.77
CA TYR A 452 8.49 38.57 6.83
C TYR A 452 7.10 38.49 6.20
N PRO A 453 6.09 39.23 6.70
CA PRO A 453 4.75 39.25 6.11
C PRO A 453 4.84 39.43 4.60
N PHE A 454 4.01 38.76 3.80
CA PHE A 454 4.13 38.82 2.34
C PHE A 454 2.77 38.68 1.63
N GLY A 455 2.77 38.89 0.33
CA GLY A 455 1.61 38.80 -0.54
C GLY A 455 0.83 40.11 -0.65
N PRO A 456 -0.20 40.15 -1.53
CA PRO A 456 -0.92 41.37 -1.90
C PRO A 456 -1.52 42.14 -0.72
N ASN A 457 -1.96 41.41 0.32
CA ASN A 457 -2.55 41.99 1.53
C ASN A 457 -1.54 42.80 2.37
N ASN A 458 -0.24 42.56 2.17
CA ASN A 458 0.85 43.31 2.78
C ASN A 458 1.42 44.40 1.86
N GLY A 459 0.76 44.68 0.73
CA GLY A 459 1.16 45.71 -0.23
C GLY A 459 2.16 45.22 -1.29
N ASP A 460 2.36 43.91 -1.41
CA ASP A 460 3.32 43.36 -2.37
C ASP A 460 2.83 43.48 -3.80
N THR A 461 3.78 43.74 -4.69
CA THR A 461 3.59 43.57 -6.13
C THR A 461 3.71 42.09 -6.46
N VAL A 462 2.70 41.54 -7.13
CA VAL A 462 2.72 40.14 -7.60
C VAL A 462 3.39 40.07 -8.96
N ASN A 463 4.35 39.17 -9.11
CA ASN A 463 4.97 38.89 -10.38
C ASN A 463 3.99 38.13 -11.30
N PRO A 464 3.98 38.37 -12.62
CA PRO A 464 3.14 37.61 -13.53
C PRO A 464 3.38 36.10 -13.44
N ALA A 465 2.28 35.34 -13.46
CA ALA A 465 2.35 33.88 -13.56
C ALA A 465 2.84 33.49 -14.96
N ALA A 466 4.08 33.05 -15.05
CA ALA A 466 4.77 32.70 -16.28
C ALA A 466 5.88 31.67 -16.00
N ASP A 467 6.25 30.87 -16.99
CA ASP A 467 7.19 29.75 -16.81
C ASP A 467 8.63 30.24 -16.65
N ASP A 468 9.16 31.03 -17.59
CA ASP A 468 10.58 31.45 -17.62
C ASP A 468 10.79 32.97 -17.58
N GLU A 469 9.77 33.73 -17.15
CA GLU A 469 9.83 35.19 -17.12
C GLU A 469 10.43 35.74 -15.81
N SER A 470 10.70 37.05 -15.83
CA SER A 470 11.16 37.82 -14.69
C SER A 470 10.29 39.06 -14.55
N SER A 471 10.35 39.72 -13.39
CA SER A 471 9.71 41.02 -13.20
C SER A 471 10.19 42.06 -14.20
N SER A 472 9.43 43.14 -14.38
CA SER A 472 9.99 44.38 -14.90
C SER A 472 11.11 44.89 -13.99
N VAL A 473 11.91 45.84 -14.48
CA VAL A 473 12.95 46.49 -13.68
C VAL A 473 12.35 47.09 -12.39
N ILE A 474 12.94 46.75 -11.25
CA ILE A 474 12.57 47.30 -9.95
C ILE A 474 13.65 48.31 -9.57
N LEU A 475 13.34 49.59 -9.68
CA LEU A 475 14.24 50.66 -9.22
C LEU A 475 14.25 50.70 -7.69
N LEU A 476 15.43 50.63 -7.09
CA LEU A 476 15.57 50.62 -5.64
C LEU A 476 15.44 52.04 -5.09
N ASN A 477 14.67 52.19 -4.02
CA ASN A 477 14.52 53.46 -3.30
C ASN A 477 15.84 53.88 -2.62
N GLU A 478 16.69 52.91 -2.28
CA GLU A 478 18.05 53.10 -1.77
C GLU A 478 19.00 52.15 -2.49
N THR A 479 20.27 52.53 -2.66
CA THR A 479 21.24 51.65 -3.33
C THR A 479 21.61 50.45 -2.46
N PHE A 480 21.76 49.28 -3.06
CA PHE A 480 22.22 48.07 -2.38
C PHE A 480 23.66 47.75 -2.75
N GLN A 481 24.55 47.67 -1.75
CA GLN A 481 25.93 47.26 -1.98
C GLN A 481 26.03 45.72 -1.93
N PHE A 482 26.58 45.11 -2.97
CA PHE A 482 26.80 43.67 -3.07
C PHE A 482 28.26 43.41 -3.47
N PHE A 483 29.08 42.95 -2.52
CA PHE A 483 30.52 42.66 -2.70
C PHE A 483 31.33 43.75 -3.44
N GLY A 484 31.08 45.03 -3.12
CA GLY A 484 31.79 46.17 -3.70
C GLY A 484 31.13 46.77 -4.95
N SER A 485 30.19 46.05 -5.57
CA SER A 485 29.26 46.62 -6.56
C SER A 485 28.14 47.40 -5.86
N VAL A 486 27.71 48.50 -6.46
CA VAL A 486 26.57 49.30 -5.97
C VAL A 486 25.46 49.22 -7.00
N HIS A 487 24.32 48.66 -6.60
CA HIS A 487 23.16 48.49 -7.47
C HIS A 487 22.04 49.44 -7.07
N ASN A 488 21.33 49.96 -8.07
CA ASN A 488 20.17 50.84 -7.93
C ASN A 488 18.90 50.24 -8.54
N GLN A 489 18.98 49.00 -9.03
CA GLN A 489 17.85 48.28 -9.58
C GLN A 489 18.02 46.76 -9.34
N LEU A 490 16.93 46.00 -9.43
CA LEU A 490 16.95 44.54 -9.44
C LEU A 490 15.79 43.94 -10.24
N TYR A 491 15.83 42.63 -10.43
CA TYR A 491 14.78 41.81 -11.05
C TYR A 491 14.49 40.59 -10.19
N VAL A 492 13.21 40.23 -10.05
CA VAL A 492 12.77 38.99 -9.39
C VAL A 492 12.45 37.97 -10.47
N ASN A 493 13.14 36.83 -10.46
CA ASN A 493 12.97 35.79 -11.47
C ASN A 493 12.02 34.68 -11.01
N ASN A 494 11.20 34.15 -11.92
CA ASN A 494 10.26 33.09 -11.58
C ASN A 494 10.93 31.81 -11.12
N TYR A 495 12.15 31.53 -11.58
CA TYR A 495 12.95 30.39 -11.17
C TYR A 495 13.65 30.52 -9.82
N GLY A 496 13.38 31.54 -9.01
CA GLY A 496 13.79 31.55 -7.60
C GLY A 496 15.10 32.28 -7.31
N PHE A 497 15.44 33.28 -8.13
CA PHE A 497 16.63 34.09 -7.97
C PHE A 497 16.39 35.58 -8.29
N LEU A 498 17.32 36.43 -7.84
CA LEU A 498 17.40 37.86 -8.10
C LEU A 498 18.64 38.16 -8.94
N THR A 499 18.53 39.12 -9.86
CA THR A 499 19.66 39.73 -10.57
C THR A 499 19.58 41.25 -10.48
N PHE A 500 20.70 41.95 -10.61
CA PHE A 500 20.73 43.41 -10.48
C PHE A 500 20.76 44.17 -11.81
N ASP A 501 21.36 43.61 -12.86
CA ASP A 501 21.62 44.40 -14.07
C ASP A 501 20.56 44.20 -15.17
N GLN A 502 20.09 42.98 -15.35
CA GLN A 502 19.10 42.65 -16.39
C GLN A 502 18.29 41.39 -16.05
N PRO A 503 17.08 41.21 -16.64
CA PRO A 503 16.33 39.97 -16.49
C PRO A 503 17.05 38.84 -17.22
N VAL A 504 17.10 37.66 -16.60
CA VAL A 504 17.75 36.47 -17.16
C VAL A 504 16.70 35.41 -17.47
N SER A 505 16.56 35.06 -18.75
CA SER A 505 15.76 33.91 -19.20
C SER A 505 16.68 32.70 -19.34
N SER A 506 16.97 31.99 -18.25
CA SER A 506 17.75 30.74 -18.27
C SER A 506 16.98 29.62 -17.61
N SER A 507 16.70 28.56 -18.37
CA SER A 507 16.05 27.34 -17.88
C SER A 507 17.01 26.37 -17.16
N TYR A 508 18.31 26.68 -17.15
CA TYR A 508 19.32 25.86 -16.47
C TYR A 508 19.70 26.50 -15.14
N SER A 509 19.58 25.73 -14.05
CA SER A 509 20.04 26.10 -12.71
C SER A 509 21.57 26.10 -12.68
N SER A 510 22.19 27.20 -13.12
CA SER A 510 23.63 27.43 -13.00
C SER A 510 23.90 28.87 -12.60
N MET A 511 24.10 29.08 -11.29
CA MET A 511 24.65 30.31 -10.72
C MET A 511 26.05 30.56 -11.27
N PHE A 512 26.87 29.51 -11.39
CA PHE A 512 28.26 29.64 -11.79
C PHE A 512 28.40 30.01 -13.27
N GLY A 513 29.13 31.10 -13.53
CA GLY A 513 29.38 31.61 -14.87
C GLY A 513 28.21 32.39 -15.49
N SER A 514 27.25 32.86 -14.67
CA SER A 514 26.11 33.65 -15.17
C SER A 514 26.54 34.98 -15.78
N GLY A 515 27.68 35.55 -15.34
CA GLY A 515 28.12 36.89 -15.75
C GLY A 515 27.36 38.02 -15.06
N TYR A 516 26.52 37.70 -14.06
CA TYR A 516 25.69 38.66 -13.33
C TYR A 516 25.81 38.47 -11.83
N ASP A 517 25.75 39.58 -11.09
CA ASP A 517 25.55 39.54 -9.64
C ASP A 517 24.17 38.91 -9.36
N THR A 518 24.17 37.76 -8.69
CA THR A 518 22.98 36.90 -8.53
C THR A 518 22.82 36.45 -7.09
N ILE A 519 21.60 36.56 -6.56
CA ILE A 519 21.21 36.00 -5.25
C ILE A 519 20.08 35.01 -5.50
N ALA A 520 20.29 33.75 -5.16
CA ALA A 520 19.36 32.67 -5.43
C ALA A 520 18.98 31.99 -4.12
N PRO A 521 17.90 32.43 -3.42
CA PRO A 521 17.40 31.69 -2.27
C PRO A 521 17.13 30.23 -2.62
N LEU A 522 16.50 29.96 -3.78
CA LEU A 522 16.30 28.60 -4.26
C LEU A 522 16.04 28.58 -5.78
N TRP A 523 17.11 28.46 -6.56
CA TRP A 523 17.00 28.38 -8.02
C TRP A 523 16.61 26.97 -8.47
N SER A 524 15.42 26.84 -9.05
CA SER A 524 14.97 25.62 -9.74
C SER A 524 13.91 25.93 -10.82
N TYR A 525 13.35 24.88 -11.45
CA TYR A 525 12.33 25.01 -12.49
C TYR A 525 10.93 25.18 -11.88
N TRP A 526 10.69 26.35 -11.28
CA TRP A 526 9.40 26.71 -10.70
C TRP A 526 8.41 27.14 -11.78
N ASN A 527 7.19 26.62 -11.72
CA ASN A 527 6.14 26.89 -12.69
C ASN A 527 4.94 27.55 -12.02
N THR A 528 4.93 28.88 -12.00
CA THR A 528 3.84 29.67 -11.39
C THR A 528 2.56 29.70 -12.24
N THR A 529 2.59 29.25 -13.50
CA THR A 529 1.36 29.09 -14.29
C THR A 529 0.50 27.94 -13.78
N LYS A 530 1.13 27.01 -13.05
CA LYS A 530 0.46 25.86 -12.45
C LYS A 530 0.00 26.15 -11.02
N SER A 531 0.91 26.52 -10.12
CA SER A 531 0.57 26.90 -8.74
C SER A 531 1.59 27.85 -8.12
N GLY A 532 1.14 28.56 -7.08
CA GLY A 532 1.97 29.44 -6.27
C GLY A 532 1.98 30.88 -6.73
N VAL A 533 2.52 31.75 -5.89
CA VAL A 533 2.59 33.19 -6.11
C VAL A 533 3.99 33.68 -5.81
N ILE A 534 4.50 34.55 -6.66
CA ILE A 534 5.74 35.28 -6.42
C ILE A 534 5.36 36.73 -6.15
N SER A 535 5.79 37.26 -5.02
CA SER A 535 5.44 38.62 -4.62
C SER A 535 6.62 39.31 -3.97
N TYR A 536 6.70 40.63 -4.14
CA TYR A 536 7.80 41.43 -3.60
C TYR A 536 7.38 42.85 -3.20
N ARG A 537 8.12 43.44 -2.27
CA ARG A 537 7.99 44.86 -1.90
C ARG A 537 9.30 45.48 -1.42
N GLN A 538 9.36 46.81 -1.47
CA GLN A 538 10.36 47.62 -0.81
C GLN A 538 9.76 48.28 0.43
N VAL A 539 10.51 48.33 1.53
CA VAL A 539 10.10 48.91 2.80
C VAL A 539 11.16 49.89 3.29
N THR A 540 10.73 51.11 3.63
CA THR A 540 11.58 52.18 4.19
C THR A 540 11.07 52.71 5.53
N SER A 541 9.98 52.15 6.06
CA SER A 541 9.41 52.49 7.37
C SER A 541 8.46 51.38 7.86
N GLY A 542 8.08 51.40 9.14
CA GLY A 542 7.10 50.48 9.71
C GLY A 542 7.70 49.24 10.40
N SER A 543 6.85 48.26 10.69
CA SER A 543 7.20 47.07 11.50
C SER A 543 8.25 46.20 10.84
N ASP A 544 8.21 46.02 9.52
CA ASP A 544 9.18 45.15 8.83
C ASP A 544 10.59 45.74 8.88
N LEU A 545 10.72 47.07 8.79
CA LEU A 545 12.01 47.76 8.92
C LEU A 545 12.57 47.63 10.35
N GLN A 546 11.69 47.68 11.36
CA GLN A 546 12.04 47.47 12.76
C GLN A 546 12.45 46.02 13.01
N GLN A 547 11.74 45.05 12.45
CA GLN A 547 12.09 43.63 12.51
C GLN A 547 13.47 43.38 11.88
N ALA A 548 13.72 43.90 10.67
CA ALA A 548 15.02 43.79 10.01
C ALA A 548 16.16 44.40 10.83
N THR A 549 15.89 45.53 11.49
CA THR A 549 16.84 46.12 12.42
C THR A 549 17.10 45.22 13.64
N SER A 550 16.06 44.62 14.19
CA SER A 550 16.17 43.70 15.32
C SER A 550 16.95 42.44 14.94
N ASP A 551 16.61 41.81 13.82
CA ASP A 551 17.25 40.57 13.34
C ASP A 551 18.76 40.77 13.14
N ILE A 552 19.16 41.83 12.42
CA ILE A 552 20.59 42.10 12.21
C ILE A 552 21.31 42.39 13.54
N ASN A 553 20.71 43.16 14.45
CA ASN A 553 21.34 43.45 15.74
C ASN A 553 21.37 42.25 16.68
N GLN A 554 20.46 41.28 16.53
CA GLN A 554 20.48 40.04 17.29
C GLN A 554 21.74 39.22 16.96
N TYR A 555 22.08 39.11 15.68
CA TYR A 555 23.21 38.29 15.22
C TYR A 555 24.53 39.06 15.12
N PHE A 556 24.47 40.37 14.93
CA PHE A 556 25.61 41.26 14.81
C PHE A 556 25.50 42.49 15.74
N PRO A 557 25.37 42.29 17.07
CA PRO A 557 25.12 43.36 18.04
C PRO A 557 26.22 44.43 18.06
N GLN A 558 27.44 44.08 17.65
CA GLN A 558 28.58 44.99 17.60
C GLN A 558 28.45 46.10 16.53
N LEU A 559 27.56 45.92 15.54
CA LEU A 559 27.43 46.87 14.43
C LEU A 559 26.55 48.07 14.78
N ASN A 560 25.71 47.99 15.83
CA ASN A 560 24.67 48.98 16.13
C ASN A 560 23.88 49.38 14.87
N PHE A 561 23.37 48.37 14.17
CA PHE A 561 22.74 48.51 12.88
C PHE A 561 21.36 49.18 13.00
N THR A 562 20.94 49.92 11.98
CA THR A 562 19.57 50.44 11.86
C THR A 562 19.21 50.42 10.38
N ALA A 563 18.27 49.57 9.99
CA ALA A 563 17.87 49.45 8.60
C ALA A 563 17.23 50.76 8.12
N THR A 564 17.61 51.23 6.94
CA THR A 564 16.93 52.33 6.23
C THR A 564 16.11 51.81 5.06
N TRP A 565 16.43 50.61 4.57
CA TRP A 565 15.77 49.99 3.44
C TRP A 565 15.77 48.47 3.54
N VAL A 566 14.65 47.86 3.18
CA VAL A 566 14.46 46.41 3.11
C VAL A 566 13.73 46.06 1.81
N PHE A 567 14.17 45.02 1.12
CA PHE A 567 13.45 44.40 0.02
C PHE A 567 13.09 42.97 0.37
N ILE A 568 11.82 42.61 0.22
CA ILE A 568 11.29 41.27 0.52
C ILE A 568 10.79 40.69 -0.79
N ALA A 569 11.21 39.48 -1.13
CA ALA A 569 10.62 38.69 -2.22
C ALA A 569 10.34 37.26 -1.73
N THR A 570 9.11 36.80 -1.94
CA THR A 570 8.63 35.47 -1.52
C THR A 570 8.13 34.69 -2.72
N TRP A 571 8.57 33.44 -2.83
CA TRP A 571 7.97 32.41 -3.66
C TRP A 571 7.14 31.53 -2.72
N ASP A 572 5.82 31.63 -2.83
CA ASP A 572 4.88 30.90 -1.97
C ASP A 572 4.17 29.80 -2.76
N SER A 573 4.27 28.56 -2.27
CA SER A 573 3.56 27.39 -2.80
C SER A 573 3.78 27.16 -4.30
N VAL A 574 4.99 27.44 -4.79
CA VAL A 574 5.35 27.37 -6.20
C VAL A 574 5.46 25.92 -6.68
N ALA A 575 4.85 25.58 -7.82
CA ALA A 575 4.96 24.25 -8.43
C ALA A 575 6.36 23.99 -9.00
N TYR A 576 6.78 22.72 -9.02
CA TYR A 576 7.99 22.28 -9.72
C TYR A 576 7.61 21.57 -11.03
N GLY A 577 7.88 22.20 -12.16
CA GLY A 577 7.42 21.75 -13.48
C GLY A 577 5.90 21.53 -13.55
N ASN A 578 5.48 20.27 -13.70
CA ASN A 578 4.06 19.89 -13.71
C ASN A 578 3.60 19.25 -12.39
N MET A 579 4.36 19.36 -11.31
CA MET A 579 3.96 18.87 -9.99
C MET A 579 3.58 20.06 -9.13
N ASP A 580 2.38 20.06 -8.55
CA ASP A 580 2.06 21.06 -7.53
C ASP A 580 3.03 20.82 -6.38
N THR A 581 3.77 21.84 -5.97
CA THR A 581 4.59 21.71 -4.78
C THR A 581 4.20 22.82 -3.84
N GLU A 582 3.91 22.49 -2.59
CA GLU A 582 3.72 23.49 -1.54
C GLU A 582 5.11 23.95 -1.06
N THR A 583 5.95 24.36 -2.03
CA THR A 583 7.32 24.81 -1.78
C THR A 583 7.30 26.32 -1.59
N SER A 584 7.78 26.79 -0.44
CA SER A 584 7.84 28.21 -0.12
C SER A 584 9.21 28.63 0.41
N PHE A 585 9.72 29.77 -0.06
CA PHE A 585 10.99 30.36 0.35
C PHE A 585 10.98 31.88 0.13
N GLN A 586 11.81 32.60 0.88
CA GLN A 586 11.85 34.06 0.88
C GLN A 586 13.31 34.57 0.91
N VAL A 587 13.57 35.65 0.19
CA VAL A 587 14.81 36.43 0.30
C VAL A 587 14.49 37.82 0.84
N VAL A 588 15.32 38.29 1.77
CA VAL A 588 15.23 39.64 2.33
C VAL A 588 16.58 40.34 2.17
N LEU A 589 16.61 41.43 1.42
CA LEU A 589 17.78 42.31 1.31
C LEU A 589 17.61 43.46 2.29
N ILE A 590 18.60 43.70 3.15
CA ILE A 590 18.53 44.72 4.20
C ILE A 590 19.72 45.67 4.05
N SER A 591 19.49 46.98 4.08
CA SER A 591 20.56 47.97 4.00
C SER A 591 20.33 49.17 4.93
N ASN A 592 21.43 49.80 5.33
CA ASN A 592 21.44 51.13 5.94
C ASN A 592 22.26 52.16 5.14
N GLY A 593 22.59 51.84 3.88
CA GLY A 593 23.48 52.63 3.01
C GLY A 593 24.97 52.36 3.19
N ASN A 594 25.40 51.88 4.36
CA ASN A 594 26.80 51.51 4.65
C ASN A 594 27.03 50.00 4.69
N PHE A 595 26.09 49.25 5.28
CA PHE A 595 26.11 47.80 5.39
C PHE A 595 24.92 47.21 4.64
N SER A 596 25.13 46.03 4.05
CA SER A 596 24.12 45.26 3.35
C SER A 596 24.10 43.83 3.88
N PHE A 597 22.90 43.26 4.03
CA PHE A 597 22.68 41.89 4.46
C PHE A 597 21.69 41.19 3.52
N VAL A 598 21.84 39.88 3.42
CA VAL A 598 20.92 38.98 2.69
C VAL A 598 20.47 37.92 3.67
N LEU A 599 19.15 37.83 3.90
CA LEU A 599 18.52 36.72 4.60
C LEU A 599 17.85 35.80 3.58
N LEU A 600 18.07 34.50 3.71
CA LEU A 600 17.45 33.46 2.91
C LEU A 600 16.63 32.59 3.86
N ASN A 601 15.31 32.79 3.85
CA ASN A 601 14.38 32.10 4.73
C ASN A 601 13.74 30.94 3.96
N TYR A 602 13.73 29.76 4.55
CA TYR A 602 13.12 28.58 3.95
C TYR A 602 11.89 28.17 4.73
N GLY A 603 10.76 28.14 4.01
CA GLY A 603 9.54 27.52 4.49
C GLY A 603 9.57 26.04 4.15
N ARG A 604 8.41 25.50 3.81
CA ARG A 604 8.35 24.10 3.38
C ARG A 604 9.06 23.90 2.03
N ILE A 605 9.99 22.94 1.95
CA ILE A 605 10.64 22.55 0.69
C ILE A 605 10.24 21.12 0.31
N SER A 606 9.71 20.93 -0.90
CA SER A 606 9.25 19.61 -1.38
C SER A 606 10.39 18.61 -1.66
N SER A 607 10.17 17.32 -1.38
CA SER A 607 11.20 16.29 -1.59
C SER A 607 11.38 15.83 -3.04
N VAL A 608 10.50 16.27 -3.96
CA VAL A 608 10.55 15.87 -5.37
C VAL A 608 11.25 16.86 -6.28
N ILE A 609 11.79 17.94 -5.71
CA ILE A 609 12.52 18.95 -6.46
C ILE A 609 13.89 18.40 -6.83
N SER A 610 14.35 18.70 -8.04
CA SER A 610 15.68 18.33 -8.52
C SER A 610 16.33 19.49 -9.26
N ASN A 611 17.63 19.41 -9.54
CA ASN A 611 18.40 20.49 -10.19
C ASN A 611 18.20 21.83 -9.45
N MET A 612 18.62 21.84 -8.19
CA MET A 612 18.49 22.99 -7.31
C MET A 612 19.84 23.62 -7.06
N GLN A 613 19.85 24.93 -6.91
CA GLN A 613 20.99 25.66 -6.37
C GLN A 613 20.48 26.71 -5.38
N ALA A 614 21.18 26.91 -4.26
CA ALA A 614 20.84 27.93 -3.27
C ALA A 614 22.11 28.66 -2.80
N GLY A 615 22.09 29.99 -2.74
CA GLY A 615 23.24 30.81 -2.40
C GLY A 615 23.35 32.10 -3.23
N PHE A 616 24.58 32.52 -3.55
CA PHE A 616 24.85 33.75 -4.32
C PHE A 616 26.17 33.68 -5.08
N VAL A 617 26.34 34.55 -6.08
CA VAL A 617 27.55 34.66 -6.90
C VAL A 617 27.72 36.08 -7.46
N THR A 618 28.96 36.55 -7.55
CA THR A 618 29.30 37.82 -8.23
C THR A 618 29.46 37.63 -9.74
N ALA A 619 29.29 38.70 -10.52
CA ALA A 619 29.34 38.68 -11.97
C ALA A 619 30.65 38.11 -12.54
N ASP A 620 31.77 38.40 -11.88
CA ASP A 620 33.10 37.87 -12.22
C ASP A 620 33.33 36.42 -11.74
N SER A 621 32.35 35.84 -11.03
CA SER A 621 32.39 34.52 -10.38
C SER A 621 33.52 34.34 -9.36
N MET A 622 34.15 35.45 -8.91
CA MET A 622 35.25 35.40 -7.95
C MET A 622 34.77 35.20 -6.51
N ILE A 623 33.56 35.67 -6.19
CA ILE A 623 32.93 35.52 -4.88
C ILE A 623 31.62 34.76 -5.07
N TYR A 624 31.49 33.63 -4.38
CA TYR A 624 30.27 32.84 -4.40
C TYR A 624 30.10 32.07 -3.09
N PHE A 625 28.86 31.64 -2.87
CA PHE A 625 28.49 30.74 -1.79
C PHE A 625 27.39 29.80 -2.28
N SER A 626 27.55 28.50 -2.04
CA SER A 626 26.55 27.47 -2.31
C SER A 626 26.15 26.81 -1.00
N ILE A 627 24.87 26.93 -0.64
CA ILE A 627 24.30 26.33 0.58
C ILE A 627 24.24 24.80 0.43
N LEU A 628 23.90 24.32 -0.76
CA LEU A 628 23.72 22.88 -1.03
C LEU A 628 25.05 22.10 -1.09
N ASP A 629 26.19 22.80 -1.10
CA ASP A 629 27.51 22.17 -0.92
C ASP A 629 27.77 21.82 0.55
N GLN A 630 27.00 22.40 1.49
CA GLN A 630 27.20 22.26 2.93
C GLN A 630 26.11 21.40 3.60
N ILE A 631 24.89 21.41 3.09
CA ILE A 631 23.73 20.72 3.67
C ILE A 631 22.81 20.13 2.60
N SER A 632 22.09 19.06 2.96
CA SER A 632 21.05 18.49 2.09
C SER A 632 19.91 19.49 1.89
N TYR A 633 19.33 19.54 0.68
CA TYR A 633 18.17 20.40 0.40
C TYR A 633 16.95 20.09 1.30
N THR A 634 16.83 18.84 1.76
CA THR A 634 15.81 18.41 2.74
C THR A 634 15.98 19.06 4.11
N ASP A 635 17.16 19.60 4.40
CA ASP A 635 17.51 20.21 5.67
C ASP A 635 17.45 21.75 5.62
N LEU A 636 17.27 22.38 4.45
CA LEU A 636 17.18 23.85 4.30
C LEU A 636 16.14 24.49 5.22
N THR A 637 15.01 23.81 5.37
CA THR A 637 13.89 24.23 6.21
C THR A 637 14.19 24.21 7.72
N PHE A 638 15.25 23.52 8.15
CA PHE A 638 15.58 23.26 9.56
C PHE A 638 17.03 23.55 9.91
N SER A 639 17.76 24.17 9.00
CA SER A 639 19.17 24.51 9.18
C SER A 639 19.33 26.00 9.07
N SER A 640 20.20 26.51 9.92
CA SER A 640 20.46 27.92 10.05
C SER A 640 21.95 28.11 10.24
N ASN A 641 22.52 29.10 9.54
CA ASN A 641 23.89 29.54 9.76
C ASN A 641 23.99 30.56 10.91
N ILE A 642 22.85 30.88 11.54
CA ILE A 642 22.72 31.67 12.75
C ILE A 642 22.19 30.73 13.86
N ASN A 643 22.84 30.71 15.02
CA ASN A 643 22.42 29.84 16.13
C ASN A 643 21.05 30.29 16.65
N ASP A 644 20.07 29.39 16.67
CA ASP A 644 18.77 29.57 17.33
C ASP A 644 18.90 29.56 18.87
#